data_AF-A0A1R3RLA5-F1
#
_entry.id   AF-A0A1R3RLA5-F1
#
_cell.length_a   1.000
_cell.length_b   1.000
_cell.length_c   1.000
_cell.angle_alpha   90.00
_cell.angle_beta   90.00
_cell.angle_gamma   90.00
#
_symmetry.space_group_name_H-M   'P 1'
#
loop_
_entity.id
_entity.type
_entity.pdbx_description
1 polymer ?
#
loop_
_entity_poly.entity_id
_entity_poly.type
_entity_poly.pdbx_seq_one_letter_code
_entity_poly.pdbx_strand_id
1 'polypeptide(L)'
;MYTQRPLAYAPTPYSYTPNPALAASINLDEEVKLASSSAERDLYESLAEIYGIIVTLDGLEKAYIKDVVTEAEYTETCTRLLKQYKSSLGDDTVANEFVDLETFKRTWGLECPRATERLRIGLPATVEQASHSTSAANMAPAAAGPAGGASGSLILTATENFITFLDALKLNMVSKDALHPLLSEVIQSVNKVTDVDFENRGKIIQWLITLNQMRATEELSEDQARELAFDIEQAYLGFKATLVFDLPQIHTKPSGTELIQALDLLTVKPRSFGPVAQEAGKSRTVQPAGVTRYLTSIIASPLSWLDTDELREAVWDAAAARLSERSGRTAMPAMSRVFSIPTSGGEEFTLTLHEPSLTADNLGMKTWVSSYLLSRRLHNLLETTPNLVPSASTTPKLHPDKTLRALELGAGTGLVGLSFAALRGKSATIHLTDLPDIVPNLAHNAALNVELLNRTAGAVTTGVLDWSVTPEPLPTAEEQYDLILAADPLYSPNHPKWLVDTITPWLSRGLDARVVLEMPLRDAYLPQVQELRERMGQLGLAVVDEGQEIGYDDWESADGGALEVKSTMVIGLLAITAIPTVTGVAMGVSEQRKANERKNDERRMAKFNIDVVAPPQEEPDDEVQGLRVVLRDFKVYLDDPVPSKRKVPAHTAAAFYIEYPEPDHLKDLKRGFGLATTISDNPPMLGWIYADKDTHEVKYGNRSMSCEHVVGPWDWEDEETTVTLEENCRFVAVQEEDGAWALYYDRDGDDLEGVLEEQGKLDNDFQPLRLKRNLIEQQVQKMKNDNS
;
A
#
# COMPACT_ATOMS: atom_id res chain seq x y z
N MET A 1 68.71 -48.05 33.37
CA MET A 1 67.60 -48.35 34.29
C MET A 1 66.83 -47.06 34.52
N TYR A 2 65.53 -47.08 34.17
CA TYR A 2 64.41 -46.19 34.57
C TYR A 2 64.73 -44.76 35.05
N THR A 3 64.45 -43.74 34.23
CA THR A 3 63.25 -42.86 34.26
C THR A 3 63.06 -42.03 35.53
N GLN A 4 63.24 -40.72 35.41
CA GLN A 4 62.41 -39.71 36.06
C GLN A 4 62.51 -38.40 35.25
N ARG A 5 61.36 -37.92 34.75
CA ARG A 5 61.20 -36.68 33.99
C ARG A 5 61.39 -35.46 34.91
N PRO A 6 62.20 -34.45 34.54
CA PRO A 6 62.12 -33.12 35.12
C PRO A 6 60.98 -32.30 34.50
N LEU A 7 60.34 -31.50 35.35
CA LEU A 7 59.27 -30.55 35.05
C LEU A 7 59.68 -29.54 33.96
N ALA A 8 58.73 -29.25 33.06
CA ALA A 8 58.87 -28.21 32.04
C ALA A 8 58.84 -26.82 32.71
N TYR A 9 60.01 -26.32 33.08
CA TYR A 9 60.20 -24.89 33.32
C TYR A 9 60.45 -24.23 31.96
N ALA A 10 59.55 -23.34 31.57
CA ALA A 10 59.58 -22.65 30.28
C ALA A 10 60.95 -21.96 30.07
N PRO A 11 61.56 -22.07 28.88
CA PRO A 11 62.69 -21.25 28.52
C PRO A 11 62.23 -19.79 28.41
N THR A 12 62.73 -18.97 29.32
CA THR A 12 62.68 -17.50 29.27
C THR A 12 63.16 -17.01 27.89
N PRO A 13 62.37 -16.21 27.14
CA PRO A 13 62.88 -15.49 26.00
C PRO A 13 63.91 -14.46 26.49
N TYR A 14 65.19 -14.69 26.18
CA TYR A 14 66.17 -13.62 26.25
C TYR A 14 65.75 -12.53 25.25
N SER A 15 65.76 -11.28 25.73
CA SER A 15 65.46 -10.01 25.03
C SER A 15 63.99 -9.56 24.95
N TYR A 16 63.33 -9.39 26.11
CA TYR A 16 62.36 -8.29 26.25
C TYR A 16 63.07 -7.06 26.80
N THR A 17 63.47 -6.15 25.92
CA THR A 17 63.74 -4.76 26.28
C THR A 17 62.40 -4.02 26.25
N PRO A 18 61.83 -3.60 27.40
CA PRO A 18 60.59 -2.84 27.40
C PRO A 18 60.75 -1.57 26.57
N ASN A 19 59.81 -1.32 25.66
CA ASN A 19 59.74 -0.05 24.94
C ASN A 19 59.43 1.06 25.96
N PRO A 20 60.34 2.01 26.23
CA PRO A 20 60.10 3.07 27.22
C PRO A 20 58.98 4.04 26.80
N ALA A 21 58.49 3.95 25.56
CA ALA A 21 57.36 4.74 25.07
C ALA A 21 55.98 4.23 25.53
N LEU A 22 55.88 3.04 26.14
CA LEU A 22 54.62 2.45 26.62
C LEU A 22 54.74 1.97 28.09
N ALA A 23 55.56 2.65 28.88
CA ALA A 23 55.52 2.51 30.34
C ALA A 23 54.44 3.47 30.88
N ALA A 24 53.52 2.96 31.71
CA ALA A 24 52.58 3.83 32.42
C ALA A 24 53.39 4.87 33.23
N SER A 25 53.22 6.16 32.90
CA SER A 25 53.89 7.26 33.60
C SER A 25 53.28 7.57 34.97
N ILE A 26 52.28 6.79 35.38
CA ILE A 26 51.51 6.99 36.60
C ILE A 26 52.02 5.99 37.62
N ASN A 27 52.52 6.50 38.74
CA ASN A 27 52.95 5.68 39.85
C ASN A 27 51.73 5.02 40.50
N LEU A 28 51.64 3.69 40.48
CA LEU A 28 50.52 2.92 41.04
C LEU A 28 50.42 3.03 42.57
N ASP A 29 51.48 3.50 43.23
CA ASP A 29 51.53 3.71 44.68
C ASP A 29 51.20 5.15 45.10
N GLU A 30 50.84 6.03 44.16
CA GLU A 30 50.53 7.44 44.43
C GLU A 30 49.01 7.69 44.42
N GLU A 31 48.47 8.23 45.52
CA GLU A 31 47.05 8.59 45.60
C GLU A 31 46.73 9.73 44.63
N VAL A 32 45.90 9.44 43.62
CA VAL A 32 45.42 10.46 42.68
C VAL A 32 44.39 11.35 43.36
N LYS A 33 44.73 12.63 43.52
CA LYS A 33 43.77 13.65 43.97
C LYS A 33 42.84 14.02 42.80
N LEU A 34 41.56 13.73 42.95
CA LEU A 34 40.53 14.01 41.93
C LEU A 34 40.13 15.49 41.84
N ALA A 35 40.40 16.29 42.87
CA ALA A 35 40.17 17.73 42.89
C ALA A 35 41.15 18.43 43.84
N SER A 36 41.46 19.70 43.55
CA SER A 36 42.38 20.55 44.31
C SER A 36 41.67 21.45 45.33
N SER A 37 40.35 21.65 45.19
CA SER A 37 39.52 22.44 46.11
C SER A 37 38.09 21.91 46.23
N SER A 38 37.36 22.32 47.26
CA SER A 38 35.95 21.97 47.42
C SER A 38 35.09 22.54 46.29
N ALA A 39 35.37 23.77 45.85
CA ALA A 39 34.64 24.42 44.75
C ALA A 39 34.85 23.69 43.41
N GLU A 40 36.08 23.23 43.14
CA GLU A 40 36.38 22.44 41.94
C GLU A 40 35.65 21.09 41.97
N ARG A 41 35.59 20.44 43.14
CA ARG A 41 34.83 19.19 43.32
C ARG A 41 33.33 19.41 43.07
N ASP A 42 32.74 20.48 43.61
CA ASP A 42 31.32 20.79 43.46
C ASP A 42 30.97 21.15 41.99
N LEU A 43 31.89 21.81 41.27
CA LEU A 43 31.79 22.06 39.83
C LEU A 43 31.76 20.74 39.04
N TYR A 44 32.72 19.84 39.26
CA TYR A 44 32.74 18.55 38.58
C TYR A 44 31.56 17.65 38.94
N GLU A 45 31.03 17.74 40.17
CA GLU A 45 29.82 17.05 40.58
C GLU A 45 28.59 17.56 39.81
N SER A 46 28.50 18.87 39.61
CA SER A 46 27.43 19.50 38.79
C SER A 46 27.53 19.14 37.31
N LEU A 47 28.75 19.10 36.75
CA LEU A 47 28.98 18.66 35.36
C LEU A 47 28.69 17.16 35.20
N ALA A 48 29.01 16.34 36.20
CA ALA A 48 28.67 14.92 36.21
C ALA A 48 27.16 14.68 36.30
N GLU A 49 26.42 15.52 37.03
CA GLU A 49 24.95 15.50 37.04
C GLU A 49 24.38 15.81 35.64
N ILE A 50 24.88 16.84 34.97
CA ILE A 50 24.49 17.18 33.59
C ILE A 50 24.78 16.02 32.64
N TYR A 51 25.97 15.41 32.72
CA TYR A 51 26.33 14.22 31.97
C TYR A 51 25.34 13.07 32.23
N GLY A 52 25.03 12.80 33.49
CA GLY A 52 24.08 11.77 33.91
C GLY A 52 22.67 12.01 33.37
N ILE A 53 22.20 13.26 33.37
CA ILE A 53 20.90 13.64 32.82
C ILE A 53 20.86 13.37 31.32
N ILE A 54 21.90 13.74 30.55
CA ILE A 54 21.95 13.52 29.09
C ILE A 54 21.85 12.03 28.77
N VAL A 55 22.65 11.19 29.45
CA VAL A 55 22.64 9.73 29.22
C VAL A 55 21.31 9.11 29.64
N THR A 56 20.77 9.52 30.79
CA THR A 56 19.49 9.01 31.30
C THR A 56 18.33 9.39 30.39
N LEU A 57 18.33 10.62 29.87
CA LEU A 57 17.31 11.09 28.95
C LEU A 57 17.35 10.31 27.62
N ASP A 58 18.53 9.97 27.09
CA ASP A 58 18.65 9.17 25.87
C ASP A 58 18.11 7.74 26.07
N GLY A 59 18.41 7.17 27.24
CA GLY A 59 17.86 5.89 27.68
C GLY A 59 16.34 5.93 27.85
N LEU A 60 15.80 7.01 28.41
CA LEU A 60 14.37 7.23 28.59
C LEU A 60 13.64 7.34 27.24
N GLU A 61 14.16 8.13 26.30
CA GLU A 61 13.61 8.21 24.92
C GLU A 61 13.62 6.83 24.26
N LYS A 62 14.71 6.08 24.39
CA LYS A 62 14.82 4.73 23.83
C LYS A 62 13.86 3.73 24.48
N ALA A 63 13.58 3.86 25.77
CA ALA A 63 12.65 3.01 26.48
C ALA A 63 11.19 3.31 26.09
N TYR A 64 10.85 4.59 25.93
CA TYR A 64 9.54 5.02 25.45
C TYR A 64 9.26 4.55 24.01
N ILE A 65 10.22 4.70 23.10
CA ILE A 65 10.11 4.21 21.70
C ILE A 65 9.91 2.68 21.63
N LYS A 66 10.34 1.95 22.67
CA LYS A 66 10.20 0.48 22.76
C LYS A 66 8.97 0.04 23.56
N ASP A 67 8.08 0.95 23.91
CA ASP A 67 6.89 0.71 24.75
C ASP A 67 7.21 0.06 26.11
N VAL A 68 8.41 0.32 26.65
CA VAL A 68 8.86 -0.23 27.96
C VAL A 68 8.36 0.65 29.12
N VAL A 69 8.08 1.92 28.87
CA VAL A 69 7.62 2.91 29.86
C VAL A 69 6.31 3.51 29.38
N THR A 70 5.35 3.71 30.28
CA THR A 70 4.06 4.31 29.91
C THR A 70 4.19 5.79 29.58
N GLU A 71 3.22 6.33 28.82
CA GLU A 71 3.18 7.73 28.42
C GLU A 71 3.24 8.70 29.62
N ALA A 72 2.51 8.39 30.69
CA ALA A 72 2.47 9.20 31.90
C ALA A 72 3.83 9.21 32.63
N GLU A 73 4.44 8.04 32.81
CA GLU A 73 5.73 7.89 33.47
C GLU A 73 6.87 8.53 32.67
N TYR A 74 6.82 8.41 31.34
CA TYR A 74 7.74 9.08 30.44
C TYR A 74 7.61 10.60 30.57
N THR A 75 6.39 11.14 30.47
CA THR A 75 6.13 12.59 30.50
C THR A 75 6.60 13.21 31.83
N GLU A 76 6.28 12.58 32.95
CA GLU A 76 6.70 13.04 34.28
C GLU A 76 8.22 13.01 34.43
N THR A 77 8.85 11.90 34.04
CA THR A 77 10.30 11.70 34.20
C THR A 77 11.10 12.62 33.28
N CYS A 78 10.67 12.77 32.02
CA CYS A 78 11.29 13.67 31.05
C CYS A 78 11.21 15.13 31.52
N THR A 79 10.03 15.56 31.98
CA THR A 79 9.83 16.93 32.51
C THR A 79 10.74 17.22 33.69
N ARG A 80 10.90 16.26 34.61
CA ARG A 80 11.79 16.38 35.77
C ARG A 80 13.26 16.50 35.35
N LEU A 81 13.73 15.65 34.44
CA LEU A 81 15.11 15.67 33.94
C LEU A 81 15.42 16.98 33.19
N LEU A 82 14.49 17.46 32.36
CA LEU A 82 14.62 18.75 31.67
C LEU A 82 14.70 19.92 32.66
N LYS A 83 13.92 19.88 33.75
CA LYS A 83 13.97 20.90 34.80
C LYS A 83 15.29 20.87 35.57
N GLN A 84 15.79 19.68 35.91
CA GLN A 84 17.09 19.53 36.57
C GLN A 84 18.23 20.06 35.69
N TYR A 85 18.26 19.68 34.42
CA TYR A 85 19.24 20.17 33.44
C TYR A 85 19.27 21.71 33.37
N LYS A 86 18.09 22.34 33.27
CA LYS A 86 17.98 23.81 33.26
C LYS A 86 18.43 24.44 34.58
N SER A 87 18.18 23.77 35.71
CA SER A 87 18.58 24.26 37.04
C SER A 87 20.10 24.20 37.23
N SER A 88 20.77 23.13 36.79
CA SER A 88 22.22 22.98 36.93
C SER A 88 22.99 24.00 36.07
N LEU A 89 22.42 24.39 34.92
CA LEU A 89 22.95 25.47 34.07
C LEU A 89 22.62 26.89 34.57
N GLY A 90 21.91 27.02 35.69
CA GLY A 90 21.65 28.32 36.33
C GLY A 90 22.85 28.89 37.10
N ASP A 91 23.85 28.07 37.41
CA ASP A 91 25.10 28.51 38.03
C ASP A 91 26.09 29.00 36.95
N ASP A 92 26.52 30.26 37.04
CA ASP A 92 27.43 30.88 36.07
C ASP A 92 28.76 30.11 35.93
N THR A 93 29.26 29.51 37.02
CA THR A 93 30.52 28.74 36.97
C THR A 93 30.35 27.44 36.18
N VAL A 94 29.22 26.77 36.35
CA VAL A 94 28.86 25.54 35.63
C VAL A 94 28.55 25.86 34.17
N ALA A 95 27.79 26.92 33.90
CA ALA A 95 27.43 27.34 32.55
C ALA A 95 28.66 27.72 31.71
N ASN A 96 29.64 28.40 32.32
CA ASN A 96 30.90 28.77 31.66
C ASN A 96 31.74 27.54 31.29
N GLU A 97 31.80 26.52 32.15
CA GLU A 97 32.56 25.29 31.87
C GLU A 97 31.79 24.34 30.93
N PHE A 98 30.45 24.37 30.97
CA PHE A 98 29.58 23.62 30.07
C PHE A 98 29.64 24.15 28.62
N VAL A 99 29.76 25.46 28.45
CA VAL A 99 29.80 26.18 27.16
C VAL A 99 28.51 26.03 26.35
N ASP A 100 28.34 24.90 25.68
CA ASP A 100 27.17 24.54 24.89
C ASP A 100 27.05 23.01 24.78
N LEU A 101 25.86 22.52 24.45
CA LEU A 101 25.57 21.08 24.41
C LEU A 101 26.49 20.29 23.46
N GLU A 102 26.84 20.84 22.29
CA GLU A 102 27.68 20.13 21.32
C GLU A 102 29.15 20.13 21.73
N THR A 103 29.63 21.24 22.30
CA THR A 103 30.97 21.34 22.87
C THR A 103 31.12 20.39 24.05
N PHE A 104 30.15 20.37 24.98
CA PHE A 104 30.16 19.45 26.13
C PHE A 104 30.17 17.98 25.68
N LYS A 105 29.32 17.60 24.72
CA LYS A 105 29.28 16.24 24.18
C LYS A 105 30.59 15.82 23.53
N ARG A 106 31.23 16.72 22.78
CA ARG A 106 32.54 16.45 22.15
C ARG A 106 33.64 16.28 23.19
N THR A 107 33.66 17.12 24.22
CA THR A 107 34.66 17.07 25.30
C THR A 107 34.60 15.75 26.07
N TRP A 108 33.40 15.23 26.31
CA TRP A 108 33.18 14.03 27.13
C TRP A 108 32.81 12.77 26.33
N GLY A 109 32.84 12.80 24.99
CA GLY A 109 32.59 11.63 24.13
C GLY A 109 31.16 11.09 24.19
N LEU A 110 30.16 11.96 24.31
CA LEU A 110 28.75 11.57 24.45
C LEU A 110 28.06 11.37 23.08
N GLU A 111 27.63 10.14 22.80
CA GLU A 111 26.78 9.79 21.65
C GLU A 111 25.31 9.59 22.07
N CYS A 112 24.62 10.69 22.38
CA CYS A 112 23.23 10.67 22.83
C CYS A 112 22.32 11.47 21.88
N PRO A 113 22.02 10.95 20.67
CA PRO A 113 21.31 11.72 19.64
C PRO A 113 19.86 12.04 20.03
N ARG A 114 19.16 11.17 20.78
CA ARG A 114 17.75 11.39 21.16
C ARG A 114 17.65 12.39 22.30
N ALA A 115 18.53 12.28 23.30
CA ALA A 115 18.64 13.30 24.34
C ALA A 115 19.03 14.66 23.77
N THR A 116 19.91 14.69 22.77
CA THR A 116 20.32 15.95 22.12
C THR A 116 19.10 16.67 21.54
N GLU A 117 18.27 15.95 20.80
CA GLU A 117 17.06 16.53 20.22
C GLU A 117 16.05 16.95 21.30
N ARG A 118 15.83 16.10 22.31
CA ARG A 118 14.93 16.42 23.43
C ARG A 118 15.37 17.66 24.21
N LEU A 119 16.67 17.84 24.44
CA LEU A 119 17.23 18.99 25.14
C LEU A 119 17.16 20.28 24.32
N ARG A 120 17.26 20.18 22.98
CA ARG A 120 17.03 21.32 22.07
C ARG A 120 15.57 21.76 22.07
N ILE A 121 14.64 20.80 22.07
CA ILE A 121 13.20 21.07 22.05
C ILE A 121 12.71 21.59 23.41
N GLY A 122 13.20 21.00 24.51
CA GLY A 122 12.91 21.45 25.87
C GLY A 122 11.54 21.07 26.42
N LEU A 123 10.81 20.16 25.74
CA LEU A 123 9.51 19.58 26.13
C LEU A 123 9.51 18.06 25.87
N PRO A 124 8.73 17.24 26.60
CA PRO A 124 8.59 15.79 26.35
C PRO A 124 7.94 15.44 25.00
N ALA A 125 8.22 14.24 24.46
CA ALA A 125 7.71 13.77 23.16
C ALA A 125 6.19 13.80 23.10
N THR A 126 5.52 13.53 24.21
CA THR A 126 4.07 13.44 24.32
C THR A 126 3.38 14.79 24.14
N VAL A 127 4.05 15.87 24.55
CA VAL A 127 3.60 17.25 24.34
C VAL A 127 3.87 17.70 22.90
N GLU A 128 4.88 17.11 22.26
CA GLU A 128 5.31 17.37 20.88
C GLU A 128 4.53 16.55 19.83
N GLN A 129 4.23 15.28 20.13
CA GLN A 129 3.68 14.23 19.25
C GLN A 129 2.23 13.84 19.56
N ALA A 130 1.46 14.67 20.27
CA ALA A 130 -0.01 14.51 20.35
C ALA A 130 -0.70 14.41 18.96
N SER A 131 0.06 14.60 17.87
CA SER A 131 -0.30 14.43 16.48
C SER A 131 -0.13 13.02 15.87
N HIS A 132 0.51 12.01 16.49
CA HIS A 132 0.68 10.69 15.84
C HIS A 132 0.73 9.45 16.77
N SER A 133 -0.42 8.96 17.24
CA SER A 133 -0.71 7.51 17.28
C SER A 133 -2.22 7.21 17.45
N THR A 134 -2.70 6.23 16.70
CA THR A 134 -4.10 5.76 16.59
C THR A 134 -4.44 4.64 17.59
N SER A 135 -5.68 4.69 18.08
CA SER A 135 -6.62 3.61 18.42
C SER A 135 -6.09 2.18 18.71
N ALA A 136 -6.18 1.75 19.98
CA ALA A 136 -6.84 0.50 20.40
C ALA A 136 -6.81 0.29 21.93
N ALA A 137 -7.96 0.40 22.60
CA ALA A 137 -8.49 -0.57 23.59
C ALA A 137 -9.77 -0.05 24.25
N ASN A 138 -10.82 -0.88 24.24
CA ASN A 138 -12.15 -0.60 24.78
C ASN A 138 -12.31 -1.14 26.23
N MET A 139 -13.18 -0.47 26.99
CA MET A 139 -13.91 -0.87 28.23
C MET A 139 -13.13 -0.77 29.56
N ALA A 140 -13.60 -0.11 30.63
CA ALA A 140 -14.95 -0.05 31.20
C ALA A 140 -15.17 1.20 32.12
N PRO A 141 -16.38 1.42 32.70
CA PRO A 141 -16.93 2.76 32.94
C PRO A 141 -16.64 3.34 34.33
N ALA A 142 -16.48 4.66 34.40
CA ALA A 142 -16.64 5.41 35.64
C ALA A 142 -17.55 6.62 35.40
N ALA A 143 -18.65 6.65 36.15
CA ALA A 143 -19.67 7.68 36.12
C ALA A 143 -19.15 9.02 36.67
N ALA A 144 -19.37 10.11 35.93
CA ALA A 144 -19.52 11.47 36.46
C ALA A 144 -20.28 12.33 35.44
N GLY A 145 -21.23 13.14 35.92
CA GLY A 145 -22.21 13.88 35.12
C GLY A 145 -21.65 15.00 34.21
N PRO A 146 -22.52 15.66 33.42
CA PRO A 146 -22.11 16.52 32.32
C PRO A 146 -21.53 17.85 32.81
N ALA A 147 -20.22 18.03 32.69
CA ALA A 147 -19.55 19.31 32.82
C ALA A 147 -19.56 20.06 31.47
N GLY A 148 -20.73 20.55 31.06
CA GLY A 148 -20.93 21.30 29.82
C GLY A 148 -20.43 22.76 29.82
N GLY A 149 -19.47 23.12 30.68
CA GLY A 149 -18.95 24.50 30.84
C GLY A 149 -17.47 24.70 30.50
N ALA A 150 -16.70 23.63 30.27
CA ALA A 150 -15.23 23.72 30.20
C ALA A 150 -14.72 24.29 28.85
N SER A 151 -15.31 23.93 27.71
CA SER A 151 -14.74 24.29 26.39
C SER A 151 -14.77 25.79 26.09
N GLY A 152 -15.81 26.53 26.51
CA GLY A 152 -15.90 27.97 26.24
C GLY A 152 -14.85 28.79 27.01
N SER A 153 -14.59 28.41 28.27
CA SER A 153 -13.55 29.04 29.09
C SER A 153 -12.15 28.75 28.53
N LEU A 154 -11.90 27.53 28.07
CA LEU A 154 -10.60 27.13 27.50
C LEU A 154 -10.32 27.86 26.17
N ILE A 155 -11.33 28.06 25.32
CA ILE A 155 -11.22 28.81 24.06
C ILE A 155 -10.95 30.30 24.34
N LEU A 156 -11.63 30.88 25.32
CA LEU A 156 -11.40 32.27 25.74
C LEU A 156 -9.96 32.45 26.23
N THR A 157 -9.50 31.57 27.12
CA THR A 157 -8.11 31.60 27.61
C THR A 157 -7.09 31.44 26.49
N ALA A 158 -7.32 30.56 25.51
CA ALA A 158 -6.42 30.43 24.36
C ALA A 158 -6.38 31.71 23.50
N THR A 159 -7.55 32.32 23.29
CA THR A 159 -7.66 33.58 22.54
C THR A 159 -6.97 34.73 23.27
N GLU A 160 -7.15 34.83 24.58
CA GLU A 160 -6.48 35.81 25.44
C GLU A 160 -4.96 35.64 25.39
N ASN A 161 -4.45 34.41 25.41
CA ASN A 161 -3.02 34.13 25.35
C ASN A 161 -2.42 34.53 23.99
N PHE A 162 -3.11 34.26 22.87
CA PHE A 162 -2.68 34.73 21.53
C PHE A 162 -2.61 36.26 21.47
N ILE A 163 -3.64 36.94 21.97
CA ILE A 163 -3.68 38.41 22.00
C ILE A 163 -2.56 38.97 22.87
N THR A 164 -2.37 38.39 24.07
CA THR A 164 -1.34 38.80 25.02
C THR A 164 0.06 38.68 24.41
N PHE A 165 0.33 37.58 23.69
CA PHE A 165 1.60 37.39 23.00
C PHE A 165 1.83 38.41 21.87
N LEU A 166 0.82 38.61 21.01
CA LEU A 166 0.92 39.58 19.91
C LEU A 166 1.06 41.02 20.40
N ASP A 167 0.42 41.35 21.53
CA ASP A 167 0.53 42.68 22.13
C ASP A 167 1.90 42.89 22.80
N ALA A 168 2.51 41.85 23.40
CA ALA A 168 3.89 41.92 23.89
C ALA A 168 4.88 42.26 22.76
N LEU A 169 4.71 41.65 21.58
CA LEU A 169 5.53 41.99 20.40
C LEU A 169 5.30 43.41 19.90
N LYS A 170 4.05 43.89 19.89
CA LYS A 170 3.74 45.30 19.53
C LYS A 170 4.30 46.31 20.54
N LEU A 171 4.46 45.91 21.80
CA LEU A 171 5.10 46.69 22.85
C LEU A 171 6.64 46.60 22.82
N ASN A 172 7.21 45.99 21.77
CA ASN A 172 8.65 45.83 21.57
C ASN A 172 9.33 44.99 22.67
N MET A 173 8.60 44.05 23.26
CA MET A 173 9.17 43.06 24.18
C MET A 173 9.78 41.91 23.35
N VAL A 174 11.07 42.01 23.03
CA VAL A 174 11.76 41.09 22.10
C VAL A 174 12.80 40.18 22.74
N SER A 175 12.95 40.25 24.07
CA SER A 175 13.87 39.40 24.82
C SER A 175 13.29 38.00 25.07
N LYS A 176 14.17 36.99 25.14
CA LYS A 176 13.77 35.59 25.40
C LYS A 176 12.95 35.45 26.68
N ASP A 177 13.40 36.04 27.78
CA ASP A 177 12.77 35.95 29.09
C ASP A 177 11.33 36.52 29.11
N ALA A 178 11.05 37.50 28.24
CA ALA A 178 9.72 38.07 28.05
C ALA A 178 8.83 37.22 27.12
N LEU A 179 9.36 36.73 26.00
CA LEU A 179 8.57 36.05 24.96
C LEU A 179 8.35 34.56 25.23
N HIS A 180 9.34 33.86 25.82
CA HIS A 180 9.29 32.42 26.00
C HIS A 180 8.13 31.96 26.90
N PRO A 181 7.85 32.60 28.07
CA PRO A 181 6.70 32.22 28.91
C PRO A 181 5.36 32.38 28.17
N LEU A 182 5.19 33.50 27.45
CA LEU A 182 3.95 33.80 26.73
C LEU A 182 3.71 32.82 25.57
N LEU A 183 4.74 32.47 24.79
CA LEU A 183 4.61 31.49 23.70
C LEU A 183 4.31 30.09 24.23
N SER A 184 4.87 29.73 25.40
CA SER A 184 4.60 28.48 26.08
C SER A 184 3.14 28.38 26.54
N GLU A 185 2.56 29.48 27.03
CA GLU A 185 1.14 29.54 27.42
C GLU A 185 0.20 29.45 26.21
N VAL A 186 0.58 30.03 25.06
CA VAL A 186 -0.17 29.89 23.80
C VAL A 186 -0.26 28.41 23.40
N ILE A 187 0.86 27.70 23.30
CA ILE A 187 0.82 26.28 22.87
C ILE A 187 0.08 25.38 23.88
N GLN A 188 0.26 25.62 25.19
CA GLN A 188 -0.44 24.87 26.22
C GLN A 188 -1.96 25.11 26.22
N SER A 189 -2.40 26.34 26.00
CA SER A 189 -3.83 26.68 25.93
C SER A 189 -4.48 26.15 24.66
N VAL A 190 -3.77 26.19 23.52
CA VAL A 190 -4.21 25.58 22.25
C VAL A 190 -4.38 24.07 22.39
N ASN A 191 -3.39 23.36 22.95
CA ASN A 191 -3.45 21.90 23.15
C ASN A 191 -4.56 21.48 24.12
N LYS A 192 -5.04 22.38 24.99
CA LYS A 192 -6.22 22.10 25.85
C LYS A 192 -7.55 22.29 25.11
N VAL A 193 -7.55 23.00 23.98
CA VAL A 193 -8.76 23.31 23.19
C VAL A 193 -8.94 22.31 22.05
N THR A 194 -7.86 21.92 21.39
CA THR A 194 -7.89 21.01 20.24
C THR A 194 -6.65 20.12 20.19
N ASP A 195 -6.86 18.83 19.96
CA ASP A 195 -5.82 17.83 19.66
C ASP A 195 -5.55 17.71 18.16
N VAL A 196 -6.31 18.43 17.32
CA VAL A 196 -6.21 18.40 15.86
C VAL A 196 -5.18 19.44 15.38
N ASP A 197 -4.31 19.04 14.46
CA ASP A 197 -3.33 19.92 13.83
C ASP A 197 -4.03 21.00 12.97
N PHE A 198 -3.46 22.21 12.92
CA PHE A 198 -4.02 23.33 12.17
C PHE A 198 -2.91 24.14 11.51
N GLU A 199 -3.30 24.92 10.50
CA GLU A 199 -2.37 25.70 9.69
C GLU A 199 -1.47 26.59 10.55
N ASN A 200 -0.16 26.49 10.35
CA ASN A 200 0.89 27.20 11.09
C ASN A 200 1.03 26.85 12.59
N ARG A 201 0.41 25.76 13.09
CA ARG A 201 0.72 25.22 14.43
C ARG A 201 2.20 24.86 14.58
N GLY A 202 2.80 24.25 13.55
CA GLY A 202 4.22 23.93 13.52
C GLY A 202 5.15 25.14 13.66
N LYS A 203 4.70 26.34 13.26
CA LYS A 203 5.46 27.58 13.42
C LYS A 203 5.57 28.01 14.87
N ILE A 204 4.53 27.81 15.68
CA ILE A 204 4.56 28.07 17.13
C ILE A 204 5.67 27.23 17.79
N ILE A 205 5.77 25.95 17.41
CA ILE A 205 6.78 25.01 17.91
C ILE A 205 8.18 25.43 17.42
N GLN A 206 8.31 25.76 16.14
CA GLN A 206 9.57 26.23 15.55
C GLN A 206 10.12 27.45 16.32
N TRP A 207 9.28 28.45 16.59
CA TRP A 207 9.69 29.64 17.34
C TRP A 207 10.00 29.37 18.80
N LEU A 208 9.31 28.40 19.43
CA LEU A 208 9.63 27.96 20.78
C LEU A 208 11.02 27.31 20.85
N ILE A 209 11.39 26.53 19.83
CA ILE A 209 12.75 25.95 19.69
C ILE A 209 13.78 27.06 19.50
N THR A 210 13.52 28.04 18.62
CA THR A 210 14.41 29.18 18.40
C THR A 210 14.65 29.98 19.69
N LEU A 211 13.59 30.29 20.45
CA LEU A 211 13.72 30.98 21.74
C LEU A 211 14.47 30.13 22.77
N ASN A 212 14.28 28.81 22.79
CA ASN A 212 15.01 27.92 23.70
C ASN A 212 16.53 27.94 23.46
N GLN A 213 16.97 28.09 22.21
CA GLN A 213 18.39 28.13 21.83
C GLN A 213 19.09 29.47 22.12
N MET A 214 18.34 30.53 22.42
CA MET A 214 18.89 31.85 22.77
C MET A 214 19.28 31.94 24.26
N ARG A 215 20.17 32.86 24.64
CA ARG A 215 20.43 33.17 26.06
C ARG A 215 19.27 33.98 26.67
N ALA A 216 19.10 33.92 27.99
CA ALA A 216 17.98 34.58 28.68
C ALA A 216 17.90 36.10 28.42
N THR A 217 19.05 36.75 28.25
CA THR A 217 19.19 38.19 27.99
C THR A 217 19.30 38.54 26.50
N GLU A 218 19.17 37.55 25.62
CA GLU A 218 19.30 37.74 24.18
C GLU A 218 17.97 38.20 23.58
N GLU A 219 18.06 39.19 22.70
CA GLU A 219 16.92 39.80 22.02
C GLU A 219 16.84 39.32 20.57
N LEU A 220 15.62 39.14 20.07
CA LEU A 220 15.38 38.89 18.65
C LEU A 220 15.72 40.13 17.83
N SER A 221 16.22 39.93 16.60
CA SER A 221 16.39 41.03 15.65
C SER A 221 15.03 41.61 15.25
N GLU A 222 15.02 42.85 14.74
CA GLU A 222 13.78 43.50 14.30
C GLU A 222 13.07 42.70 13.19
N ASP A 223 13.83 42.06 12.30
CA ASP A 223 13.31 41.20 11.25
C ASP A 223 12.74 39.89 11.81
N GLN A 224 13.43 39.27 12.78
CA GLN A 224 12.95 38.07 13.45
C GLN A 224 11.68 38.33 14.27
N ALA A 225 11.58 39.48 14.94
CA ALA A 225 10.40 39.86 15.71
C ALA A 225 9.17 40.08 14.80
N ARG A 226 9.37 40.64 13.60
CA ARG A 226 8.30 40.78 12.59
C ARG A 226 7.88 39.44 12.01
N GLU A 227 8.82 38.56 11.72
CA GLU A 227 8.54 37.21 11.22
C GLU A 227 7.77 36.38 12.27
N LEU A 228 8.20 36.44 13.53
CA LEU A 228 7.50 35.82 14.66
C LEU A 228 6.08 36.36 14.82
N ALA A 229 5.89 37.68 14.73
CA ALA A 229 4.55 38.28 14.82
C ALA A 229 3.64 37.79 13.68
N PHE A 230 4.15 37.75 12.45
CA PHE A 230 3.40 37.27 11.29
C PHE A 230 3.01 35.79 11.42
N ASP A 231 3.97 34.93 11.76
CA ASP A 231 3.73 33.49 11.91
C ASP A 231 2.70 33.18 13.01
N ILE A 232 2.74 33.91 14.13
CA ILE A 232 1.78 33.73 15.22
C ILE A 232 0.40 34.30 14.88
N GLU A 233 0.32 35.39 14.12
CA GLU A 233 -0.95 35.91 13.59
C GLU A 233 -1.60 34.93 12.61
N GLN A 234 -0.81 34.31 11.73
CA GLN A 234 -1.30 33.25 10.84
C GLN A 234 -1.74 32.01 11.62
N ALA A 235 -1.00 31.61 12.65
CA ALA A 235 -1.39 30.49 13.52
C ALA A 235 -2.68 30.80 14.31
N TYR A 236 -2.88 32.05 14.75
CA TYR A 236 -4.13 32.49 15.37
C TYR A 236 -5.31 32.43 14.40
N LEU A 237 -5.12 32.84 13.14
CA LEU A 237 -6.15 32.73 12.10
C LEU A 237 -6.48 31.27 11.77
N GLY A 238 -5.47 30.40 11.65
CA GLY A 238 -5.65 28.95 11.49
C GLY A 238 -6.40 28.33 12.67
N PHE A 239 -6.03 28.68 13.90
CA PHE A 239 -6.76 28.28 15.10
C PHE A 239 -8.22 28.77 15.09
N LYS A 240 -8.47 30.03 14.71
CA LYS A 240 -9.82 30.58 14.63
C LYS A 240 -10.66 29.90 13.53
N ALA A 241 -10.05 29.49 12.43
CA ALA A 241 -10.73 28.78 11.34
C ALA A 241 -11.23 27.39 11.77
N THR A 242 -10.61 26.76 12.78
CA THR A 242 -11.13 25.52 13.38
C THR A 242 -12.41 25.73 14.21
N LEU A 243 -12.79 26.98 14.50
CA LEU A 243 -13.93 27.33 15.33
C LEU A 243 -15.09 27.81 14.46
N VAL A 244 -16.17 27.03 14.39
CA VAL A 244 -17.38 27.29 13.58
C VAL A 244 -18.24 28.42 14.20
N PHE A 245 -17.76 29.67 14.15
CA PHE A 245 -18.42 30.83 14.77
C PHE A 245 -19.56 31.45 13.95
N ASP A 246 -19.74 31.07 12.67
CA ASP A 246 -20.72 31.71 11.78
C ASP A 246 -22.11 31.04 11.74
N LEU A 247 -22.29 29.91 12.42
CA LEU A 247 -23.56 29.15 12.46
C LEU A 247 -24.31 29.35 13.79
N PRO A 248 -25.66 29.30 13.80
CA PRO A 248 -26.47 29.44 15.01
C PRO A 248 -26.12 28.38 16.05
N GLN A 249 -25.68 28.80 17.24
CA GLN A 249 -25.23 27.87 18.27
C GLN A 249 -26.43 27.31 19.07
N ILE A 250 -26.47 26.00 19.28
CA ILE A 250 -27.60 25.34 19.97
C ILE A 250 -27.87 25.90 21.37
N HIS A 251 -26.82 26.30 22.09
CA HIS A 251 -26.95 26.86 23.44
C HIS A 251 -27.62 28.24 23.45
N THR A 252 -27.66 28.96 22.32
CA THR A 252 -28.36 30.25 22.21
C THR A 252 -29.84 30.10 21.89
N LYS A 253 -30.34 28.85 21.75
CA LYS A 253 -31.75 28.53 21.44
C LYS A 253 -32.28 29.28 20.19
N PRO A 254 -31.62 29.13 19.02
CA PRO A 254 -32.04 29.78 17.78
C PRO A 254 -33.42 29.31 17.32
N SER A 255 -34.15 30.14 16.57
CA SER A 255 -35.44 29.75 15.98
C SER A 255 -35.27 28.59 14.99
N GLY A 256 -36.32 27.78 14.80
CA GLY A 256 -36.27 26.68 13.82
C GLY A 256 -36.02 27.18 12.40
N THR A 257 -36.51 28.37 12.05
CA THR A 257 -36.22 29.03 10.77
C THR A 257 -34.75 29.39 10.59
N GLU A 258 -34.06 29.85 11.64
CA GLU A 258 -32.62 30.14 11.58
C GLU A 258 -31.80 28.85 11.43
N LEU A 259 -32.21 27.77 12.10
CA LEU A 259 -31.57 26.46 11.97
C LEU A 259 -31.74 25.89 10.55
N ILE A 260 -32.95 25.94 9.98
CA ILE A 260 -33.19 25.49 8.61
C ILE A 260 -32.39 26.31 7.60
N GLN A 261 -32.36 27.64 7.72
CA GLN A 261 -31.55 28.48 6.84
C GLN A 261 -30.06 28.16 6.95
N ALA A 262 -29.56 27.90 8.17
CA ALA A 262 -28.18 27.48 8.37
C ALA A 262 -27.90 26.10 7.74
N LEU A 263 -28.81 25.15 7.86
CA LEU A 263 -28.71 23.82 7.25
C LEU A 263 -28.82 23.86 5.72
N ASP A 264 -29.56 24.81 5.17
CA ASP A 264 -29.64 25.04 3.72
C ASP A 264 -28.33 25.61 3.16
N LEU A 265 -27.67 26.50 3.89
CA LEU A 265 -26.31 26.97 3.57
C LEU A 265 -25.29 25.83 3.57
N LEU A 266 -25.56 24.76 4.31
CA LEU A 266 -24.74 23.55 4.35
C LEU A 266 -25.18 22.50 3.32
N THR A 267 -26.08 22.77 2.38
CA THR A 267 -26.38 21.83 1.28
C THR A 267 -25.13 21.54 0.44
N VAL A 268 -24.80 20.27 0.21
CA VAL A 268 -23.79 19.90 -0.78
C VAL A 268 -24.48 19.73 -2.13
N LYS A 269 -24.15 20.59 -3.10
CA LYS A 269 -24.60 20.38 -4.49
C LYS A 269 -23.85 19.17 -5.07
N PRO A 270 -24.53 18.24 -5.75
CA PRO A 270 -23.88 17.16 -6.48
C PRO A 270 -22.79 17.72 -7.40
N ARG A 271 -21.56 17.23 -7.26
CA ARG A 271 -20.46 17.63 -8.16
C ARG A 271 -20.81 17.16 -9.57
N SER A 272 -20.80 18.09 -10.53
CA SER A 272 -20.84 17.76 -11.96
C SER A 272 -19.43 17.38 -12.38
N PHE A 273 -19.25 16.22 -13.04
CA PHE A 273 -17.95 15.68 -13.50
C PHE A 273 -17.21 16.55 -14.56
N GLY A 274 -17.71 17.75 -14.89
CA GLY A 274 -17.15 18.63 -15.92
C GLY A 274 -16.16 19.68 -15.40
N PRO A 275 -15.29 20.23 -16.27
CA PRO A 275 -14.31 21.27 -15.93
C PRO A 275 -14.93 22.61 -15.51
N VAL A 276 -16.25 22.79 -15.69
CA VAL A 276 -17.00 24.01 -15.31
C VAL A 276 -17.34 24.05 -13.81
N ALA A 277 -16.83 23.10 -13.01
CA ALA A 277 -17.00 23.12 -11.55
C ALA A 277 -16.40 24.36 -10.85
N GLN A 278 -15.69 25.24 -11.57
CA GLN A 278 -15.12 26.49 -11.03
C GLN A 278 -16.00 27.74 -11.13
N GLU A 279 -17.18 27.72 -11.78
CA GLU A 279 -18.01 28.94 -11.92
C GLU A 279 -19.40 28.90 -11.25
N ALA A 280 -19.61 28.04 -10.24
CA ALA A 280 -20.73 28.24 -9.32
C ALA A 280 -20.33 29.30 -8.28
N GLY A 281 -20.85 30.52 -8.46
CA GLY A 281 -20.45 31.74 -7.76
C GLY A 281 -20.28 31.63 -6.25
N LYS A 282 -19.39 32.49 -5.73
CA LYS A 282 -19.08 32.81 -4.31
C LYS A 282 -20.29 32.65 -3.37
N SER A 283 -20.62 31.42 -3.00
CA SER A 283 -21.43 31.12 -1.82
C SER A 283 -20.45 30.92 -0.69
N ARG A 284 -20.70 31.51 0.49
CA ARG A 284 -19.85 31.38 1.70
C ARG A 284 -19.56 29.89 1.93
N THR A 285 -18.39 29.42 1.52
CA THR A 285 -17.92 28.07 1.76
C THR A 285 -17.53 28.00 3.24
N VAL A 286 -18.42 27.46 4.06
CA VAL A 286 -18.07 27.07 5.43
C VAL A 286 -17.02 25.97 5.31
N GLN A 287 -15.85 26.16 5.94
CA GLN A 287 -14.77 25.17 5.89
C GLN A 287 -15.27 23.82 6.47
N PRO A 288 -14.85 22.66 5.91
CA PRO A 288 -15.37 21.35 6.32
C PRO A 288 -15.13 21.01 7.81
N ALA A 289 -14.09 21.61 8.39
CA ALA A 289 -13.72 21.41 9.78
C ALA A 289 -14.82 21.91 10.74
N GLY A 290 -15.40 20.99 11.51
CA GLY A 290 -16.40 21.29 12.54
C GLY A 290 -17.87 21.26 12.08
N VAL A 291 -18.16 21.20 10.77
CA VAL A 291 -19.53 21.05 10.26
C VAL A 291 -20.17 19.74 10.72
N THR A 292 -19.42 18.63 10.65
CA THR A 292 -19.86 17.33 11.16
C THR A 292 -20.23 17.39 12.65
N ARG A 293 -19.40 18.04 13.46
CA ARG A 293 -19.64 18.23 14.90
C ARG A 293 -20.88 19.09 15.16
N TYR A 294 -21.07 20.15 14.36
CA TYR A 294 -22.25 21.00 14.41
C TYR A 294 -23.54 20.24 14.08
N LEU A 295 -23.56 19.49 12.98
CA LEU A 295 -24.70 18.68 12.56
C LEU A 295 -25.05 17.60 13.59
N THR A 296 -24.04 16.86 14.10
CA THR A 296 -24.22 15.88 15.17
C THR A 296 -24.76 16.53 16.45
N SER A 297 -24.34 17.77 16.76
CA SER A 297 -24.88 18.48 17.93
C SER A 297 -26.37 18.83 17.77
N ILE A 298 -26.84 19.14 16.56
CA ILE A 298 -28.26 19.40 16.27
C ILE A 298 -29.06 18.10 16.44
N ILE A 299 -28.57 16.99 15.86
CA ILE A 299 -29.20 15.67 15.95
C ILE A 299 -29.26 15.17 17.41
N ALA A 300 -28.22 15.40 18.20
CA ALA A 300 -28.16 15.00 19.60
C ALA A 300 -29.00 15.91 20.53
N SER A 301 -29.42 17.09 20.07
CA SER A 301 -30.20 18.03 20.86
C SER A 301 -31.69 17.66 20.85
N PRO A 302 -32.38 17.72 22.00
CA PRO A 302 -33.83 17.51 22.06
C PRO A 302 -34.64 18.65 21.39
N LEU A 303 -33.97 19.75 21.00
CA LEU A 303 -34.58 20.93 20.37
C LEU A 303 -35.83 21.46 21.13
N SER A 304 -35.86 21.29 22.45
CA SER A 304 -37.07 21.45 23.29
C SER A 304 -37.60 22.88 23.40
N TRP A 305 -36.86 23.86 22.88
CA TRP A 305 -37.29 25.26 22.78
C TRP A 305 -38.05 25.57 21.47
N LEU A 306 -38.16 24.61 20.54
CA LEU A 306 -38.96 24.73 19.33
C LEU A 306 -40.41 24.32 19.58
N ASP A 307 -41.34 25.16 19.10
CA ASP A 307 -42.75 25.13 19.50
C ASP A 307 -43.55 23.92 19.00
N THR A 308 -43.10 23.24 17.94
CA THR A 308 -43.85 22.15 17.27
C THR A 308 -43.00 20.91 17.06
N ASP A 309 -43.62 19.73 17.14
CA ASP A 309 -42.97 18.45 16.85
C ASP A 309 -42.56 18.39 15.37
N GLU A 310 -43.40 18.90 14.48
CA GLU A 310 -43.17 18.93 13.03
C GLU A 310 -41.92 19.75 12.66
N LEU A 311 -41.69 20.87 13.34
CA LEU A 311 -40.50 21.71 13.10
C LEU A 311 -39.24 21.05 13.65
N ARG A 312 -39.34 20.29 14.75
CA ARG A 312 -38.20 19.53 15.30
C ARG A 312 -37.79 18.41 14.35
N GLU A 313 -38.75 17.64 13.87
CA GLU A 313 -38.52 16.59 12.86
C GLU A 313 -37.88 17.17 11.60
N ALA A 314 -38.41 18.28 11.07
CA ALA A 314 -37.83 18.92 9.88
C ALA A 314 -36.38 19.38 10.07
N VAL A 315 -36.02 19.89 11.25
CA VAL A 315 -34.64 20.29 11.58
C VAL A 315 -33.72 19.07 11.74
N TRP A 316 -34.19 18.01 12.39
CA TRP A 316 -33.42 16.76 12.51
C TRP A 316 -33.20 16.09 11.16
N ASP A 317 -34.23 15.99 10.32
CA ASP A 317 -34.16 15.44 8.97
C ASP A 317 -33.17 16.24 8.10
N ALA A 318 -33.26 17.57 8.13
CA ALA A 318 -32.35 18.43 7.39
C ALA A 318 -30.90 18.25 7.89
N ALA A 319 -30.66 18.20 9.21
CA ALA A 319 -29.32 18.00 9.77
C ALA A 319 -28.75 16.62 9.45
N ALA A 320 -29.56 15.58 9.55
CA ALA A 320 -29.19 14.21 9.19
C ALA A 320 -28.88 14.09 7.70
N ALA A 321 -29.67 14.73 6.83
CA ALA A 321 -29.40 14.79 5.39
C ALA A 321 -28.06 15.47 5.09
N ARG A 322 -27.79 16.64 5.69
CA ARG A 322 -26.50 17.35 5.52
C ARG A 322 -25.30 16.55 6.02
N LEU A 323 -25.49 15.73 7.05
CA LEU A 323 -24.45 14.87 7.62
C LEU A 323 -24.19 13.66 6.70
N SER A 324 -25.26 13.04 6.22
CA SER A 324 -25.27 11.93 5.26
C SER A 324 -24.62 12.32 3.92
N GLU A 325 -24.94 13.50 3.38
CA GLU A 325 -24.32 14.08 2.17
C GLU A 325 -22.78 14.18 2.26
N ARG A 326 -22.24 14.28 3.47
CA ARG A 326 -20.79 14.43 3.76
C ARG A 326 -20.12 13.17 4.24
N SER A 327 -20.85 12.07 4.39
CA SER A 327 -20.34 10.81 4.94
C SER A 327 -19.95 9.81 3.83
N GLY A 328 -19.69 10.31 2.61
CA GLY A 328 -19.36 9.51 1.43
C GLY A 328 -20.60 8.96 0.68
N ARG A 329 -20.39 8.39 -0.52
CA ARG A 329 -21.49 7.96 -1.41
C ARG A 329 -22.35 6.85 -0.81
N THR A 330 -21.77 5.97 0.00
CA THR A 330 -22.47 4.87 0.71
C THR A 330 -23.47 5.37 1.75
N ALA A 331 -23.26 6.57 2.28
CA ALA A 331 -24.17 7.18 3.24
C ALA A 331 -25.17 8.14 2.60
N MET A 332 -24.98 8.53 1.32
CA MET A 332 -25.78 9.53 0.62
C MET A 332 -27.13 8.96 0.12
N PRO A 333 -28.25 9.69 0.27
CA PRO A 333 -29.56 9.25 -0.21
C PRO A 333 -29.61 9.17 -1.75
N ALA A 334 -30.72 8.62 -2.27
CA ALA A 334 -31.00 8.62 -3.69
C ALA A 334 -31.02 10.06 -4.23
N MET A 335 -30.48 10.24 -5.42
CA MET A 335 -30.28 11.55 -6.02
C MET A 335 -30.53 11.51 -7.53
N SER A 336 -30.80 12.68 -8.12
CA SER A 336 -30.82 12.82 -9.58
C SER A 336 -29.73 13.80 -10.00
N ARG A 337 -28.98 13.45 -11.04
CA ARG A 337 -27.89 14.24 -11.59
C ARG A 337 -28.18 14.64 -13.02
N VAL A 338 -27.70 15.83 -13.40
CA VAL A 338 -27.78 16.34 -14.76
C VAL A 338 -26.38 16.32 -15.38
N PHE A 339 -26.24 15.66 -16.52
CA PHE A 339 -25.00 15.53 -17.27
C PHE A 339 -25.10 16.31 -18.58
N SER A 340 -24.14 17.19 -18.84
CA SER A 340 -24.03 17.92 -20.11
C SER A 340 -23.16 17.14 -21.08
N ILE A 341 -23.70 16.84 -22.26
CA ILE A 341 -23.03 16.07 -23.31
C ILE A 341 -22.85 16.96 -24.56
N PRO A 342 -21.60 17.16 -25.02
CA PRO A 342 -21.31 17.92 -26.23
C PRO A 342 -21.71 17.17 -27.50
N THR A 343 -22.08 17.94 -28.51
CA THR A 343 -22.38 17.48 -29.88
C THR A 343 -21.32 17.96 -30.86
N SER A 344 -21.23 17.33 -32.03
CA SER A 344 -20.28 17.72 -33.10
C SER A 344 -20.52 19.14 -33.64
N GLY A 345 -21.73 19.70 -33.44
CA GLY A 345 -22.08 21.07 -33.80
C GLY A 345 -21.62 22.14 -32.82
N GLY A 346 -20.98 21.75 -31.70
CA GLY A 346 -20.56 22.67 -30.63
C GLY A 346 -21.69 23.04 -29.65
N GLU A 347 -22.89 22.50 -29.82
CA GLU A 347 -23.99 22.59 -28.85
C GLU A 347 -23.88 21.47 -27.80
N GLU A 348 -24.51 21.64 -26.64
CA GLU A 348 -24.61 20.60 -25.61
C GLU A 348 -26.08 20.26 -25.34
N PHE A 349 -26.36 18.99 -25.04
CA PHE A 349 -27.64 18.56 -24.49
C PHE A 349 -27.47 18.00 -23.08
N THR A 350 -28.55 17.95 -22.31
CA THR A 350 -28.54 17.46 -20.94
C THR A 350 -29.27 16.12 -20.83
N LEU A 351 -28.72 15.22 -20.02
CA LEU A 351 -29.35 13.98 -19.59
C LEU A 351 -29.57 14.03 -18.07
N THR A 352 -30.73 13.61 -17.61
CA THR A 352 -31.01 13.46 -16.17
C THR A 352 -31.04 11.99 -15.80
N LEU A 353 -30.18 11.57 -14.87
CA LEU A 353 -30.14 10.20 -14.37
C LEU A 353 -30.45 10.16 -12.88
N HIS A 354 -31.28 9.20 -12.50
CA HIS A 354 -31.55 8.84 -11.12
C HIS A 354 -30.53 7.79 -10.64
N GLU A 355 -29.93 8.06 -9.50
CA GLU A 355 -29.02 7.18 -8.78
C GLU A 355 -29.61 6.85 -7.41
N PRO A 356 -30.09 5.62 -7.20
CA PRO A 356 -30.54 5.14 -5.90
C PRO A 356 -29.47 5.23 -4.80
N SER A 357 -29.88 5.07 -3.54
CA SER A 357 -28.94 4.93 -2.41
C SER A 357 -28.08 3.67 -2.59
N LEU A 358 -26.79 3.77 -2.31
CA LEU A 358 -25.85 2.66 -2.48
C LEU A 358 -25.93 1.70 -1.29
N THR A 359 -26.72 0.64 -1.42
CA THR A 359 -26.76 -0.48 -0.45
C THR A 359 -25.74 -1.56 -0.85
N ALA A 360 -25.32 -2.38 0.12
CA ALA A 360 -24.07 -3.17 0.16
C ALA A 360 -23.62 -3.97 -1.10
N ASP A 361 -24.46 -4.19 -2.12
CA ASP A 361 -24.13 -4.93 -3.35
C ASP A 361 -24.53 -4.24 -4.68
N ASN A 362 -24.95 -2.96 -4.68
CA ASN A 362 -25.56 -2.31 -5.86
C ASN A 362 -24.64 -1.30 -6.59
N LEU A 363 -23.39 -1.67 -6.91
CA LEU A 363 -22.42 -0.76 -7.58
C LEU A 363 -22.90 -0.20 -8.93
N GLY A 364 -23.78 -0.92 -9.65
CA GLY A 364 -24.38 -0.47 -10.91
C GLY A 364 -25.36 0.69 -10.79
N MET A 365 -25.75 1.08 -9.57
CA MET A 365 -26.67 2.19 -9.31
C MET A 365 -26.00 3.57 -9.27
N LYS A 366 -24.66 3.63 -9.33
CA LYS A 366 -23.87 4.86 -9.39
C LYS A 366 -23.40 5.12 -10.82
N THR A 367 -23.43 6.38 -11.25
CA THR A 367 -22.75 6.80 -12.49
C THR A 367 -21.25 7.00 -12.21
N TRP A 368 -20.41 6.27 -12.93
CA TRP A 368 -18.95 6.32 -12.77
C TRP A 368 -18.31 7.34 -13.71
N VAL A 369 -17.19 7.94 -13.32
CA VAL A 369 -16.52 8.99 -14.10
C VAL A 369 -16.16 8.54 -15.52
N SER A 370 -15.74 7.29 -15.71
CA SER A 370 -15.45 6.71 -17.02
C SER A 370 -16.67 6.74 -17.95
N SER A 371 -17.89 6.49 -17.42
CA SER A 371 -19.11 6.59 -18.24
C SER A 371 -19.35 8.01 -18.75
N TYR A 372 -19.01 9.04 -17.95
CA TYR A 372 -19.12 10.43 -18.37
C TYR A 372 -18.03 10.84 -19.37
N LEU A 373 -16.78 10.44 -19.15
CA LEU A 373 -15.68 10.69 -20.09
C LEU A 373 -15.99 10.08 -21.46
N LEU A 374 -16.41 8.81 -21.50
CA LEU A 374 -16.81 8.16 -22.74
C LEU A 374 -17.96 8.90 -23.43
N SER A 375 -19.01 9.25 -22.67
CA SER A 375 -20.18 9.97 -23.19
C SER A 375 -19.82 11.31 -23.83
N ARG A 376 -18.89 12.07 -23.23
CA ARG A 376 -18.40 13.33 -23.80
C ARG A 376 -17.65 13.13 -25.11
N ARG A 377 -16.97 12.00 -25.31
CA ARG A 377 -16.15 11.76 -26.51
C ARG A 377 -16.93 11.14 -27.66
N LEU A 378 -18.08 10.51 -27.40
CA LEU A 378 -18.88 9.84 -28.42
C LEU A 378 -19.14 10.68 -29.68
N HIS A 379 -19.33 11.99 -29.56
CA HIS A 379 -19.56 12.87 -30.72
C HIS A 379 -18.37 12.90 -31.69
N ASN A 380 -17.14 12.90 -31.19
CA ASN A 380 -15.93 12.86 -32.02
C ASN A 380 -15.61 11.43 -32.48
N LEU A 381 -15.71 10.45 -31.56
CA LEU A 381 -15.32 9.06 -31.82
C LEU A 381 -16.04 8.46 -33.01
N LEU A 382 -17.33 8.77 -33.16
CA LEU A 382 -18.17 8.20 -34.21
C LEU A 382 -17.99 8.88 -35.58
N GLU A 383 -17.25 10.00 -35.65
CA GLU A 383 -16.99 10.75 -36.87
C GLU A 383 -15.53 10.59 -37.37
N THR A 384 -14.57 10.44 -36.46
CA THR A 384 -13.13 10.46 -36.78
C THR A 384 -12.48 9.08 -36.89
N THR A 385 -13.20 8.00 -36.62
CA THR A 385 -12.62 6.64 -36.65
C THR A 385 -12.13 6.29 -38.07
N PRO A 386 -10.84 5.94 -38.27
CA PRO A 386 -10.29 5.66 -39.60
C PRO A 386 -10.97 4.47 -40.30
N ASN A 387 -11.27 4.62 -41.59
CA ASN A 387 -11.63 3.50 -42.45
C ASN A 387 -10.37 2.66 -42.72
N LEU A 388 -10.23 1.53 -42.02
CA LEU A 388 -9.01 0.70 -42.07
C LEU A 388 -8.88 -0.19 -43.32
N VAL A 389 -9.89 -0.24 -44.18
CA VAL A 389 -9.80 -0.92 -45.48
C VAL A 389 -10.06 0.09 -46.60
N PRO A 390 -9.22 0.16 -47.66
CA PRO A 390 -9.44 1.05 -48.78
C PRO A 390 -10.83 0.84 -49.38
N SER A 391 -11.63 1.91 -49.52
CA SER A 391 -13.02 1.86 -49.98
C SER A 391 -13.24 1.16 -51.33
N ALA A 392 -12.17 0.95 -52.11
CA ALA A 392 -12.20 0.25 -53.39
C ALA A 392 -12.26 -1.29 -53.28
N SER A 393 -11.88 -1.88 -52.14
CA SER A 393 -11.82 -3.35 -51.95
C SER A 393 -13.05 -3.91 -51.23
N THR A 394 -13.79 -3.05 -50.53
CA THR A 394 -14.80 -3.53 -49.58
C THR A 394 -16.20 -3.14 -49.90
N THR A 395 -16.50 -2.23 -50.85
CA THR A 395 -17.85 -1.65 -51.06
C THR A 395 -18.94 -2.57 -50.53
N PRO A 396 -19.30 -2.45 -49.23
CA PRO A 396 -20.60 -2.87 -48.83
C PRO A 396 -21.44 -1.89 -49.64
N LYS A 397 -22.48 -2.37 -50.33
CA LYS A 397 -23.59 -1.45 -50.57
C LYS A 397 -23.92 -0.94 -49.17
N LEU A 398 -23.53 0.29 -48.86
CA LEU A 398 -24.05 1.02 -47.72
C LEU A 398 -25.53 1.04 -48.04
N HIS A 399 -26.28 0.05 -47.52
CA HIS A 399 -27.70 0.01 -47.71
C HIS A 399 -28.15 1.29 -47.02
N PRO A 400 -28.68 2.29 -47.76
CA PRO A 400 -29.09 3.56 -47.17
C PRO A 400 -30.14 3.38 -46.06
N ASP A 401 -30.68 2.15 -45.94
CA ASP A 401 -31.74 1.73 -45.05
C ASP A 401 -31.28 0.88 -43.84
N LYS A 402 -29.97 0.55 -43.67
CA LYS A 402 -29.55 -0.25 -42.50
C LYS A 402 -29.11 0.65 -41.34
N THR A 403 -29.97 0.76 -40.32
CA THR A 403 -29.68 1.44 -39.05
C THR A 403 -28.56 0.71 -38.29
N LEU A 404 -27.57 1.44 -37.79
CA LEU A 404 -26.48 0.87 -36.99
C LEU A 404 -27.01 0.33 -35.66
N ARG A 405 -26.63 -0.90 -35.29
CA ARG A 405 -27.08 -1.52 -34.05
C ARG A 405 -25.97 -1.54 -33.01
N ALA A 406 -26.22 -0.91 -31.86
CA ALA A 406 -25.29 -0.85 -30.75
C ALA A 406 -25.79 -1.65 -29.54
N LEU A 407 -24.85 -2.18 -28.76
CA LEU A 407 -25.07 -2.83 -27.47
C LEU A 407 -24.19 -2.14 -26.43
N GLU A 408 -24.75 -1.79 -25.28
CA GLU A 408 -23.97 -1.39 -24.11
C GLU A 408 -23.96 -2.53 -23.09
N LEU A 409 -22.76 -2.98 -22.71
CA LEU A 409 -22.54 -3.98 -21.68
C LEU A 409 -22.23 -3.29 -20.35
N GLY A 410 -22.99 -3.61 -19.30
CA GLY A 410 -22.78 -3.04 -17.97
C GLY A 410 -23.15 -1.57 -17.95
N ALA A 411 -24.34 -1.25 -18.44
CA ALA A 411 -24.79 0.12 -18.67
C ALA A 411 -24.95 0.93 -17.36
N GLY A 412 -25.12 0.26 -16.21
CA GLY A 412 -25.34 0.89 -14.92
C GLY A 412 -26.55 1.83 -14.96
N THR A 413 -26.28 3.13 -14.84
CA THR A 413 -27.30 4.18 -14.91
C THR A 413 -27.75 4.52 -16.35
N GLY A 414 -27.02 4.07 -17.37
CA GLY A 414 -27.33 4.22 -18.80
C GLY A 414 -26.74 5.45 -19.47
N LEU A 415 -25.80 6.16 -18.82
CA LEU A 415 -25.28 7.43 -19.32
C LEU A 415 -24.70 7.34 -20.74
N VAL A 416 -23.85 6.34 -21.01
CA VAL A 416 -23.15 6.20 -22.29
C VAL A 416 -24.14 5.90 -23.41
N GLY A 417 -25.00 4.90 -23.23
CA GLY A 417 -25.91 4.50 -24.30
C GLY A 417 -27.04 5.50 -24.54
N LEU A 418 -27.53 6.20 -23.52
CA LEU A 418 -28.47 7.30 -23.71
C LEU A 418 -27.82 8.48 -24.45
N SER A 419 -26.55 8.79 -24.13
CA SER A 419 -25.76 9.79 -24.86
C SER A 419 -25.58 9.38 -26.33
N PHE A 420 -25.24 8.12 -26.57
CA PHE A 420 -25.10 7.55 -27.90
C PHE A 420 -26.41 7.67 -28.71
N ALA A 421 -27.54 7.28 -28.12
CA ALA A 421 -28.84 7.36 -28.78
C ALA A 421 -29.22 8.80 -29.12
N ALA A 422 -28.98 9.75 -28.21
CA ALA A 422 -29.23 11.17 -28.45
C ALA A 422 -28.33 11.74 -29.57
N LEU A 423 -27.06 11.34 -29.61
CA LEU A 423 -26.11 11.79 -30.64
C LEU A 423 -26.40 11.22 -32.03
N ARG A 424 -26.78 9.94 -32.12
CA ARG A 424 -27.00 9.25 -33.41
C ARG A 424 -28.41 9.40 -33.95
N GLY A 425 -29.38 9.63 -33.07
CA GLY A 425 -30.78 9.75 -33.41
C GLY A 425 -31.26 8.57 -34.25
N LYS A 426 -32.00 8.86 -35.32
CA LYS A 426 -32.56 7.85 -36.25
C LYS A 426 -31.52 6.98 -36.97
N SER A 427 -30.23 7.32 -36.91
CA SER A 427 -29.17 6.62 -37.64
C SER A 427 -28.68 5.36 -36.90
N ALA A 428 -29.06 5.19 -35.64
CA ALA A 428 -28.69 4.03 -34.83
C ALA A 428 -29.76 3.64 -33.81
N THR A 429 -29.72 2.38 -33.40
CA THR A 429 -30.50 1.85 -32.27
C THR A 429 -29.54 1.28 -31.24
N ILE A 430 -29.85 1.42 -29.95
CA ILE A 430 -29.02 0.85 -28.88
C ILE A 430 -29.81 -0.01 -27.91
N HIS A 431 -29.22 -1.13 -27.50
CA HIS A 431 -29.70 -1.99 -26.42
C HIS A 431 -28.79 -1.81 -25.19
N LEU A 432 -29.36 -1.36 -24.08
CA LEU A 432 -28.66 -1.13 -22.82
C LEU A 432 -28.83 -2.35 -21.92
N THR A 433 -27.73 -2.94 -21.46
CA THR A 433 -27.80 -4.19 -20.69
C THR A 433 -27.04 -4.14 -19.38
N ASP A 434 -27.61 -4.79 -18.38
CA ASP A 434 -27.01 -4.95 -17.05
C ASP A 434 -27.63 -6.16 -16.32
N LEU A 435 -27.29 -6.36 -15.05
CA LEU A 435 -27.85 -7.39 -14.17
C LEU A 435 -29.33 -7.13 -13.82
N PRO A 436 -30.09 -8.17 -13.44
CA PRO A 436 -31.52 -8.07 -13.13
C PRO A 436 -31.89 -6.97 -12.14
N ASP A 437 -31.04 -6.73 -11.13
CA ASP A 437 -31.28 -5.73 -10.09
C ASP A 437 -31.06 -4.29 -10.57
N ILE A 438 -30.28 -4.09 -11.64
CA ILE A 438 -29.93 -2.77 -12.19
C ILE A 438 -30.91 -2.32 -13.29
N VAL A 439 -31.38 -3.28 -14.09
CA VAL A 439 -32.25 -3.01 -15.26
C VAL A 439 -33.51 -2.19 -14.95
N PRO A 440 -34.21 -2.34 -13.80
CA PRO A 440 -35.35 -1.49 -13.46
C PRO A 440 -34.98 0.00 -13.37
N ASN A 441 -33.84 0.35 -12.75
CA ASN A 441 -33.38 1.73 -12.67
C ASN A 441 -32.89 2.24 -14.02
N LEU A 442 -32.22 1.39 -14.80
CA LEU A 442 -31.81 1.70 -16.18
C LEU A 442 -33.02 2.06 -17.08
N ALA A 443 -34.10 1.28 -17.00
CA ALA A 443 -35.35 1.55 -17.71
C ALA A 443 -36.02 2.84 -17.23
N HIS A 444 -35.99 3.11 -15.92
CA HIS A 444 -36.45 4.37 -15.34
C HIS A 444 -35.67 5.57 -15.91
N ASN A 445 -34.34 5.48 -15.97
CA ASN A 445 -33.48 6.53 -16.53
C ASN A 445 -33.71 6.75 -18.03
N ALA A 446 -33.96 5.70 -18.81
CA ALA A 446 -34.36 5.85 -20.20
C ALA A 446 -35.70 6.61 -20.33
N ALA A 447 -36.68 6.30 -19.46
CA ALA A 447 -37.98 6.98 -19.44
C ALA A 447 -37.87 8.45 -19.01
N LEU A 448 -36.99 8.79 -18.06
CA LEU A 448 -36.74 10.18 -17.65
C LEU A 448 -36.26 11.07 -18.80
N ASN A 449 -35.60 10.49 -19.81
CA ASN A 449 -35.02 11.21 -20.94
C ASN A 449 -35.83 11.05 -22.24
N VAL A 450 -37.08 10.58 -22.17
CA VAL A 450 -37.92 10.29 -23.34
C VAL A 450 -38.15 11.52 -24.24
N GLU A 451 -38.25 12.72 -23.67
CA GLU A 451 -38.43 13.95 -24.47
C GLU A 451 -37.22 14.23 -25.36
N LEU A 452 -36.01 14.10 -24.81
CA LEU A 452 -34.77 14.23 -25.57
C LEU A 452 -34.68 13.16 -26.66
N LEU A 453 -34.94 11.89 -26.30
CA LEU A 453 -34.88 10.76 -27.24
C LEU A 453 -35.89 10.92 -28.38
N ASN A 454 -37.10 11.39 -28.10
CA ASN A 454 -38.10 11.69 -29.13
C ASN A 454 -37.65 12.84 -30.04
N ARG A 455 -37.05 13.90 -29.47
CA ARG A 455 -36.54 15.06 -30.23
C ARG A 455 -35.41 14.67 -31.18
N THR A 456 -34.52 13.78 -30.76
CA THR A 456 -33.39 13.30 -31.58
C THR A 456 -33.78 12.10 -32.44
N ALA A 457 -34.96 11.52 -32.24
CA ALA A 457 -35.39 10.23 -32.81
C ALA A 457 -34.44 9.08 -32.45
N GLY A 458 -33.86 9.10 -31.25
CA GLY A 458 -33.01 8.04 -30.72
C GLY A 458 -33.84 6.83 -30.26
N ALA A 459 -33.44 5.63 -30.68
CA ALA A 459 -34.11 4.39 -30.31
C ALA A 459 -33.31 3.63 -29.24
N VAL A 460 -33.91 3.44 -28.06
CA VAL A 460 -33.30 2.80 -26.90
C VAL A 460 -34.18 1.65 -26.42
N THR A 461 -33.55 0.52 -26.09
CA THR A 461 -34.19 -0.60 -25.39
C THR A 461 -33.30 -1.01 -24.23
N THR A 462 -33.88 -1.61 -23.19
CA THR A 462 -33.16 -2.07 -21.99
C THR A 462 -33.40 -3.56 -21.78
N GLY A 463 -32.41 -4.31 -21.30
CA GLY A 463 -32.54 -5.75 -21.10
C GLY A 463 -31.53 -6.32 -20.10
N VAL A 464 -31.79 -7.55 -19.65
CA VAL A 464 -30.86 -8.28 -18.77
C VAL A 464 -29.81 -8.99 -19.64
N LEU A 465 -28.53 -8.82 -19.30
CA LEU A 465 -27.44 -9.60 -19.89
C LEU A 465 -26.37 -9.86 -18.82
N ASP A 466 -26.31 -11.09 -18.35
CA ASP A 466 -25.32 -11.56 -17.37
C ASP A 466 -24.13 -12.19 -18.10
N TRP A 467 -22.94 -11.59 -17.95
CA TRP A 467 -21.74 -12.04 -18.65
C TRP A 467 -21.21 -13.40 -18.18
N SER A 468 -21.63 -13.85 -16.99
CA SER A 468 -21.26 -15.17 -16.47
C SER A 468 -22.00 -16.30 -17.17
N VAL A 469 -23.06 -15.98 -17.92
CA VAL A 469 -23.93 -16.95 -18.60
C VAL A 469 -23.74 -16.85 -20.11
N THR A 470 -23.36 -17.96 -20.74
CA THR A 470 -23.29 -18.03 -22.21
C THR A 470 -24.72 -18.09 -22.78
N PRO A 471 -25.07 -17.29 -23.79
CA PRO A 471 -26.41 -17.30 -24.37
C PRO A 471 -26.70 -18.63 -25.07
N GLU A 472 -27.84 -19.25 -24.74
CA GLU A 472 -28.35 -20.45 -25.40
C GLU A 472 -29.81 -20.24 -25.83
N PRO A 473 -30.14 -20.27 -27.14
CA PRO A 473 -29.22 -20.43 -28.27
C PRO A 473 -28.31 -19.21 -28.49
N LEU A 474 -27.19 -19.40 -29.20
CA LEU A 474 -26.33 -18.30 -29.63
C LEU A 474 -27.10 -17.33 -30.55
N PRO A 475 -26.81 -16.01 -30.47
CA PRO A 475 -27.46 -15.01 -31.31
C PRO A 475 -27.23 -15.28 -32.79
N THR A 476 -28.28 -15.13 -33.58
CA THR A 476 -28.22 -15.17 -35.04
C THR A 476 -27.49 -13.94 -35.59
N ALA A 477 -27.06 -13.98 -36.85
CA ALA A 477 -26.40 -12.84 -37.50
C ALA A 477 -27.28 -11.57 -37.54
N GLU A 478 -28.61 -11.74 -37.49
CA GLU A 478 -29.59 -10.65 -37.43
C GLU A 478 -29.77 -10.10 -36.01
N GLU A 479 -29.29 -10.79 -34.98
CA GLU A 479 -29.34 -10.36 -33.58
C GLU A 479 -28.01 -9.73 -33.12
N GLN A 480 -26.94 -9.91 -33.89
CA GLN A 480 -25.62 -9.32 -33.64
C GLN A 480 -25.58 -7.79 -33.81
N TYR A 481 -24.62 -7.18 -33.11
CA TYR A 481 -24.42 -5.74 -33.05
C TYR A 481 -23.21 -5.29 -33.87
N ASP A 482 -23.32 -4.11 -34.48
CA ASP A 482 -22.24 -3.47 -35.23
C ASP A 482 -21.29 -2.74 -34.26
N LEU A 483 -21.79 -2.29 -33.10
CA LEU A 483 -21.01 -1.57 -32.09
C LEU A 483 -21.28 -2.12 -30.70
N ILE A 484 -20.24 -2.41 -29.92
CA ILE A 484 -20.35 -2.72 -28.50
C ILE A 484 -19.64 -1.65 -27.68
N LEU A 485 -20.32 -1.09 -26.68
CA LEU A 485 -19.82 -0.08 -25.76
C LEU A 485 -19.73 -0.68 -24.34
N ALA A 486 -18.69 -0.33 -23.58
CA ALA A 486 -18.66 -0.58 -22.14
C ALA A 486 -17.80 0.46 -21.43
N ALA A 487 -18.25 0.91 -20.26
CA ALA A 487 -17.52 1.85 -19.41
C ALA A 487 -17.27 1.24 -18.02
N ASP A 488 -16.03 1.29 -17.56
CA ASP A 488 -15.54 0.66 -16.32
C ASP A 488 -15.94 -0.82 -16.14
N PRO A 489 -15.75 -1.71 -17.15
CA PRO A 489 -16.19 -3.10 -17.05
C PRO A 489 -15.29 -3.99 -16.18
N LEU A 490 -14.11 -3.54 -15.74
CA LEU A 490 -13.10 -4.40 -15.09
C LEU A 490 -12.89 -4.06 -13.60
N TYR A 491 -13.52 -4.84 -12.73
CA TYR A 491 -13.34 -4.74 -11.27
C TYR A 491 -13.31 -6.11 -10.57
N SER A 492 -13.19 -7.20 -11.33
CA SER A 492 -13.06 -8.57 -10.83
C SER A 492 -12.13 -9.38 -11.73
N PRO A 493 -11.36 -10.35 -11.18
CA PRO A 493 -10.47 -11.21 -11.96
C PRO A 493 -11.16 -12.01 -13.08
N ASN A 494 -12.47 -12.26 -12.98
CA ASN A 494 -13.20 -13.03 -13.99
C ASN A 494 -13.67 -12.17 -15.19
N HIS A 495 -13.72 -10.85 -15.04
CA HIS A 495 -14.29 -9.96 -16.05
C HIS A 495 -13.58 -9.99 -17.40
N PRO A 496 -12.24 -10.08 -17.50
CA PRO A 496 -11.58 -10.19 -18.80
C PRO A 496 -12.08 -11.37 -19.61
N LYS A 497 -12.33 -12.52 -18.96
CA LYS A 497 -12.88 -13.71 -19.62
C LYS A 497 -14.36 -13.51 -19.98
N TRP A 498 -15.20 -13.18 -19.00
CA TRP A 498 -16.66 -13.06 -19.20
C TRP A 498 -17.04 -11.99 -20.23
N LEU A 499 -16.34 -10.86 -20.23
CA LEU A 499 -16.57 -9.79 -21.20
C LEU A 499 -16.26 -10.25 -22.63
N VAL A 500 -15.14 -10.96 -22.84
CA VAL A 500 -14.77 -11.48 -24.16
C VAL A 500 -15.69 -12.62 -24.60
N ASP A 501 -16.05 -13.52 -23.69
CA ASP A 501 -17.01 -14.59 -23.96
C ASP A 501 -18.39 -14.04 -24.36
N THR A 502 -18.78 -12.89 -23.79
CA THR A 502 -19.99 -12.16 -24.16
C THR A 502 -19.85 -11.47 -25.52
N ILE A 503 -18.75 -10.77 -25.76
CA ILE A 503 -18.52 -10.04 -27.01
C ILE A 503 -18.45 -10.99 -28.21
N THR A 504 -17.86 -12.17 -28.04
CA THR A 504 -17.60 -13.15 -29.09
C THR A 504 -18.83 -13.53 -29.94
N PRO A 505 -19.99 -13.90 -29.34
CA PRO A 505 -21.19 -14.20 -30.08
C PRO A 505 -22.00 -12.96 -30.49
N TRP A 506 -21.96 -11.88 -29.70
CA TRP A 506 -22.82 -10.69 -29.90
C TRP A 506 -22.26 -9.68 -30.91
N LEU A 507 -20.94 -9.64 -31.12
CA LEU A 507 -20.31 -8.76 -32.10
C LEU A 507 -20.46 -9.33 -33.52
N SER A 508 -20.98 -8.51 -34.44
CA SER A 508 -21.05 -8.88 -35.85
C SER A 508 -19.65 -9.04 -36.46
N ARG A 509 -19.54 -9.85 -37.52
CA ARG A 509 -18.29 -10.04 -38.26
C ARG A 509 -18.12 -9.06 -39.42
N GLY A 510 -18.80 -7.92 -39.36
CA GLY A 510 -18.69 -6.85 -40.35
C GLY A 510 -17.35 -6.13 -40.27
N LEU A 511 -16.89 -5.59 -41.40
CA LEU A 511 -15.64 -4.81 -41.46
C LEU A 511 -15.72 -3.50 -40.66
N ASP A 512 -16.94 -3.03 -40.41
CA ASP A 512 -17.23 -1.84 -39.61
C ASP A 512 -17.59 -2.18 -38.16
N ALA A 513 -17.51 -3.46 -37.76
CA ALA A 513 -17.81 -3.88 -36.40
C ALA A 513 -16.74 -3.36 -35.42
N ARG A 514 -17.16 -2.78 -34.29
CA ARG A 514 -16.25 -2.17 -33.30
C ARG A 514 -16.67 -2.50 -31.87
N VAL A 515 -15.68 -2.62 -31.00
CA VAL A 515 -15.84 -2.53 -29.54
C VAL A 515 -15.14 -1.25 -29.06
N VAL A 516 -15.80 -0.47 -28.20
CA VAL A 516 -15.24 0.74 -27.57
C VAL A 516 -15.32 0.57 -26.06
N LEU A 517 -14.16 0.71 -25.41
CA LEU A 517 -14.02 0.53 -23.97
C LEU A 517 -13.39 1.77 -23.35
N GLU A 518 -13.97 2.23 -22.24
CA GLU A 518 -13.38 3.24 -21.37
C GLU A 518 -13.16 2.62 -20.00
N MET A 519 -11.93 2.66 -19.47
CA MET A 519 -11.62 2.03 -18.19
C MET A 519 -10.72 2.93 -17.34
N PRO A 520 -10.94 3.01 -16.02
CA PRO A 520 -10.01 3.70 -15.13
C PRO A 520 -8.69 2.93 -15.03
N LEU A 521 -7.58 3.66 -15.01
CA LEU A 521 -6.25 3.15 -14.69
C LEU A 521 -6.16 2.94 -13.18
N ARG A 522 -6.23 1.69 -12.77
CA ARG A 522 -6.06 1.25 -11.38
C ARG A 522 -4.93 0.24 -11.32
N ASP A 523 -3.87 0.52 -10.55
CA ASP A 523 -2.68 -0.33 -10.47
C ASP A 523 -3.02 -1.80 -10.15
N ALA A 524 -3.98 -2.01 -9.25
CA ALA A 524 -4.45 -3.33 -8.85
C ALA A 524 -5.10 -4.15 -9.98
N TYR A 525 -5.60 -3.48 -11.03
CA TYR A 525 -6.32 -4.12 -12.14
C TYR A 525 -5.52 -4.13 -13.46
N LEU A 526 -4.27 -3.66 -13.47
CA LEU A 526 -3.41 -3.71 -14.65
C LEU A 526 -3.25 -5.13 -15.23
N PRO A 527 -3.11 -6.20 -14.43
CA PRO A 527 -3.08 -7.57 -14.96
C PRO A 527 -4.35 -7.94 -15.74
N GLN A 528 -5.53 -7.54 -15.25
CA GLN A 528 -6.81 -7.79 -15.89
C GLN A 528 -6.97 -7.01 -17.20
N VAL A 529 -6.46 -5.78 -17.26
CA VAL A 529 -6.40 -4.98 -18.50
C VAL A 529 -5.54 -5.68 -19.55
N GLN A 530 -4.37 -6.18 -19.15
CA GLN A 530 -3.47 -6.91 -20.04
C GLN A 530 -4.12 -8.21 -20.54
N GLU A 531 -4.72 -8.99 -19.65
CA GLU A 531 -5.44 -10.21 -20.01
C GLU A 531 -6.58 -9.93 -20.99
N LEU A 532 -7.36 -8.87 -20.76
CA LEU A 532 -8.43 -8.46 -21.67
C LEU A 532 -7.87 -8.18 -23.07
N ARG A 533 -6.76 -7.43 -23.16
CA ARG A 533 -6.11 -7.08 -24.44
C ARG A 533 -5.66 -8.33 -25.19
N GLU A 534 -5.06 -9.29 -24.49
CA GLU A 534 -4.62 -10.56 -25.07
C GLU A 534 -5.79 -11.40 -25.59
N ARG A 535 -6.87 -11.53 -24.82
CA ARG A 535 -8.07 -12.27 -25.21
C ARG A 535 -8.81 -11.64 -26.39
N MET A 536 -8.92 -10.32 -26.41
CA MET A 536 -9.47 -9.58 -27.56
C MET A 536 -8.62 -9.79 -28.82
N GLY A 537 -7.28 -9.79 -28.68
CA GLY A 537 -6.36 -10.13 -29.77
C GLY A 537 -6.57 -11.55 -30.32
N GLN A 538 -6.80 -12.53 -29.43
CA GLN A 538 -7.11 -13.91 -29.82
C GLN A 538 -8.46 -14.04 -30.56
N LEU A 539 -9.43 -13.17 -30.25
CA LEU A 539 -10.71 -13.08 -30.98
C LEU A 539 -10.56 -12.48 -32.41
N GLY A 540 -9.35 -12.02 -32.75
CA GLY A 540 -9.03 -11.40 -34.04
C GLY A 540 -9.24 -9.89 -34.06
N LEU A 541 -9.40 -9.27 -32.87
CA LEU A 541 -9.60 -7.84 -32.73
C LEU A 541 -8.27 -7.09 -32.59
N ALA A 542 -8.12 -5.97 -33.30
CA ALA A 542 -6.94 -5.09 -33.20
C ALA A 542 -7.32 -3.68 -32.76
N VAL A 543 -6.52 -3.09 -31.86
CA VAL A 543 -6.73 -1.72 -31.36
C VAL A 543 -6.50 -0.72 -32.49
N VAL A 544 -7.50 0.14 -32.74
CA VAL A 544 -7.49 1.11 -33.82
C VAL A 544 -7.07 2.50 -33.35
N ASP A 545 -7.48 2.89 -32.15
CA ASP A 545 -7.07 4.13 -31.49
C ASP A 545 -7.07 3.93 -29.97
N GLU A 546 -6.19 4.65 -29.25
CA GLU A 546 -6.00 4.52 -27.80
C GLU A 546 -5.60 5.87 -27.21
N GLY A 547 -6.20 6.24 -26.08
CA GLY A 547 -5.96 7.53 -25.45
C GLY A 547 -6.11 7.50 -23.94
N GLN A 548 -5.64 8.56 -23.27
CA GLN A 548 -5.78 8.75 -21.83
C GLN A 548 -6.41 10.09 -21.51
N GLU A 549 -7.23 10.15 -20.46
CA GLU A 549 -7.84 11.38 -19.95
C GLU A 549 -7.93 11.33 -18.42
N ILE A 550 -7.99 12.49 -17.77
CA ILE A 550 -8.16 12.61 -16.33
C ILE A 550 -9.58 13.11 -16.07
N GLY A 551 -10.34 12.33 -15.31
CA GLY A 551 -11.64 12.73 -14.75
C GLY A 551 -11.56 12.84 -13.23
N TYR A 552 -12.58 13.44 -12.62
CA TYR A 552 -12.68 13.62 -11.16
C TYR A 552 -13.93 12.92 -10.64
N ASP A 553 -13.79 11.95 -9.73
CA ASP A 553 -14.92 11.21 -9.15
C ASP A 553 -15.45 11.87 -7.85
N ASP A 554 -16.60 11.39 -7.35
CA ASP A 554 -17.24 11.84 -6.11
C ASP A 554 -16.47 11.45 -4.84
N TRP A 555 -15.46 10.59 -4.97
CA TRP A 555 -14.64 10.16 -3.85
C TRP A 555 -13.60 11.22 -3.52
N GLU A 556 -13.28 11.37 -2.24
CA GLU A 556 -12.26 12.31 -1.79
C GLU A 556 -10.92 11.58 -1.64
N SER A 557 -9.84 12.26 -2.04
CA SER A 557 -8.47 11.88 -1.71
C SER A 557 -8.21 12.11 -0.21
N ALA A 558 -7.10 11.59 0.32
CA ALA A 558 -6.73 11.70 1.73
C ALA A 558 -6.62 13.15 2.24
N ASP A 559 -6.52 14.12 1.33
CA ASP A 559 -6.46 15.57 1.55
C ASP A 559 -7.82 16.29 1.39
N GLY A 560 -8.91 15.55 1.14
CA GLY A 560 -10.26 16.13 0.92
C GLY A 560 -10.50 16.69 -0.49
N GLY A 561 -9.53 16.54 -1.41
CA GLY A 561 -9.69 16.90 -2.83
C GLY A 561 -10.50 15.87 -3.61
N ALA A 562 -11.10 16.23 -4.76
CA ALA A 562 -11.78 15.27 -5.63
C ALA A 562 -10.78 14.23 -6.18
N LEU A 563 -11.13 12.93 -6.13
CA LEU A 563 -10.25 11.85 -6.56
C LEU A 563 -10.01 11.93 -8.07
N GLU A 564 -8.76 12.13 -8.45
CA GLU A 564 -8.32 12.07 -9.83
C GLU A 564 -8.34 10.62 -10.33
N VAL A 565 -9.08 10.39 -11.41
CA VAL A 565 -9.15 9.10 -12.09
C VAL A 565 -8.59 9.27 -13.49
N LYS A 566 -7.38 8.75 -13.69
CA LYS A 566 -6.83 8.58 -15.04
C LYS A 566 -7.60 7.44 -15.69
N SER A 567 -8.15 7.64 -16.88
CA SER A 567 -8.83 6.59 -17.65
C SER A 567 -8.08 6.34 -18.95
N THR A 568 -7.93 5.07 -19.34
CA THR A 568 -7.47 4.66 -20.66
C THR A 568 -8.69 4.27 -21.48
N MET A 569 -8.76 4.85 -22.66
CA MET A 569 -9.78 4.59 -23.67
C MET A 569 -9.17 3.73 -24.77
N VAL A 570 -9.78 2.58 -25.07
CA VAL A 570 -9.44 1.75 -26.23
C VAL A 570 -10.54 1.90 -27.25
N ILE A 571 -10.23 2.59 -28.34
CA ILE A 571 -11.15 2.89 -29.42
C ILE A 571 -10.99 1.84 -30.51
N GLY A 572 -12.02 1.01 -30.65
CA GLY A 572 -12.17 0.16 -31.81
C GLY A 572 -11.25 -1.04 -31.76
N LEU A 573 -11.89 -2.19 -31.65
CA LEU A 573 -11.29 -3.50 -31.83
C LEU A 573 -11.94 -4.06 -33.11
N LEU A 574 -11.18 -4.19 -34.21
CA LEU A 574 -11.69 -4.65 -35.52
C LEU A 574 -11.41 -6.12 -35.75
N ALA A 575 -12.43 -6.91 -36.08
CA ALA A 575 -12.31 -8.34 -36.36
C ALA A 575 -11.69 -8.58 -37.76
N ILE A 576 -10.43 -9.01 -37.84
CA ILE A 576 -9.75 -9.26 -39.10
C ILE A 576 -10.14 -10.65 -39.65
N THR A 577 -10.84 -10.70 -40.78
CA THR A 577 -11.28 -11.96 -41.41
C THR A 577 -10.21 -12.65 -42.28
N ALA A 578 -9.04 -12.04 -42.46
CA ALA A 578 -7.99 -12.54 -43.33
C ALA A 578 -6.62 -12.55 -42.63
N ILE A 579 -6.27 -13.70 -42.05
CA ILE A 579 -5.03 -14.48 -42.22
C ILE A 579 -5.31 -15.77 -41.41
N PRO A 580 -5.81 -16.86 -42.02
CA PRO A 580 -5.93 -18.15 -41.32
C PRO A 580 -4.67 -19.03 -41.49
N THR A 581 -3.84 -18.74 -42.50
CA THR A 581 -2.76 -19.65 -42.92
C THR A 581 -1.40 -19.40 -42.27
N VAL A 582 -1.12 -18.18 -41.78
CA VAL A 582 0.14 -17.87 -41.07
C VAL A 582 -0.02 -18.03 -39.54
N THR A 583 -1.19 -17.65 -39.02
CA THR A 583 -1.60 -17.88 -37.62
C THR A 583 -1.92 -19.35 -37.34
N GLY A 584 -2.35 -20.17 -38.30
CA GLY A 584 -2.49 -21.62 -38.04
C GLY A 584 -1.17 -22.27 -37.58
N VAL A 585 -0.04 -21.80 -38.09
CA VAL A 585 1.30 -22.30 -37.71
C VAL A 585 1.83 -21.54 -36.49
N ALA A 586 1.62 -20.21 -36.39
CA ALA A 586 2.07 -19.43 -35.24
C ALA A 586 1.21 -19.64 -33.97
N MET A 587 -0.09 -19.88 -34.10
CA MET A 587 -1.00 -20.32 -33.03
C MET A 587 -0.81 -21.79 -32.75
N GLY A 588 -0.49 -22.63 -33.74
CA GLY A 588 0.01 -23.98 -33.48
C GLY A 588 1.22 -23.94 -32.54
N VAL A 589 2.21 -23.10 -32.85
CA VAL A 589 3.40 -22.93 -32.00
C VAL A 589 3.11 -22.16 -30.71
N SER A 590 2.21 -21.18 -30.68
CA SER A 590 1.91 -20.36 -29.50
C SER A 590 0.91 -21.01 -28.53
N GLU A 591 -0.11 -21.72 -29.01
CA GLU A 591 -0.97 -22.57 -28.17
C GLU A 591 -0.20 -23.81 -27.75
N GLN A 592 0.64 -24.40 -28.61
CA GLN A 592 1.56 -25.44 -28.16
C GLN A 592 2.57 -24.88 -27.16
N ARG A 593 3.00 -23.62 -27.27
CA ARG A 593 3.90 -22.97 -26.29
C ARG A 593 3.17 -22.62 -25.00
N LYS A 594 1.94 -22.08 -25.04
CA LYS A 594 1.13 -21.76 -23.85
C LYS A 594 0.59 -23.01 -23.16
N ALA A 595 0.19 -24.03 -23.93
CA ALA A 595 -0.15 -25.35 -23.41
C ALA A 595 1.11 -26.07 -22.91
N ASN A 596 2.26 -25.94 -23.57
CA ASN A 596 3.54 -26.43 -23.05
C ASN A 596 3.94 -25.67 -21.80
N GLU A 597 3.72 -24.35 -21.69
CA GLU A 597 4.03 -23.54 -20.50
C GLU A 597 3.11 -23.95 -19.35
N ARG A 598 1.80 -24.06 -19.55
CA ARG A 598 0.86 -24.56 -18.52
C ARG A 598 1.17 -26.00 -18.12
N LYS A 599 1.45 -26.88 -19.10
CA LYS A 599 1.85 -28.26 -18.85
C LYS A 599 3.22 -28.33 -18.18
N ASN A 600 4.14 -27.41 -18.49
CA ASN A 600 5.44 -27.31 -17.85
C ASN A 600 5.26 -26.84 -16.40
N ASP A 601 4.47 -25.81 -16.13
CA ASP A 601 4.15 -25.35 -14.77
C ASP A 601 3.48 -26.45 -13.94
N GLU A 602 2.50 -27.16 -14.50
CA GLU A 602 1.89 -28.33 -13.85
C GLU A 602 2.90 -29.46 -13.60
N ARG A 603 3.84 -29.71 -14.53
CA ARG A 603 4.92 -30.69 -14.37
C ARG A 603 5.94 -30.24 -13.32
N ARG A 604 6.24 -28.94 -13.24
CA ARG A 604 7.17 -28.32 -12.27
C ARG A 604 6.61 -28.37 -10.86
N MET A 605 5.31 -28.10 -10.71
CA MET A 605 4.59 -28.15 -9.43
C MET A 605 4.19 -29.56 -8.98
N ALA A 606 4.35 -30.58 -9.83
CA ALA A 606 4.12 -31.96 -9.45
C ALA A 606 5.13 -32.40 -8.37
N LYS A 607 4.62 -32.98 -7.28
CA LYS A 607 5.45 -33.41 -6.16
C LYS A 607 6.12 -34.75 -6.47
N PHE A 608 7.41 -34.84 -6.20
CA PHE A 608 8.21 -36.04 -6.42
C PHE A 608 9.12 -36.33 -5.23
N ASN A 609 9.46 -37.60 -5.08
CA ASN A 609 10.58 -38.04 -4.26
C ASN A 609 11.84 -38.06 -5.12
N ILE A 610 13.00 -37.97 -4.47
CA ILE A 610 14.30 -38.01 -5.14
C ILE A 610 15.03 -39.26 -4.67
N ASP A 611 15.32 -40.17 -5.60
CA ASP A 611 16.01 -41.44 -5.32
C ASP A 611 17.38 -41.44 -6.00
N VAL A 612 18.32 -42.18 -5.45
CA VAL A 612 19.67 -42.25 -5.96
C VAL A 612 19.79 -43.32 -7.03
N VAL A 613 20.45 -42.96 -8.14
CA VAL A 613 20.85 -43.90 -9.18
C VAL A 613 22.31 -43.69 -9.57
N ALA A 614 22.97 -44.77 -9.93
CA ALA A 614 24.35 -44.76 -10.39
C ALA A 614 24.50 -43.96 -11.71
N PRO A 615 25.61 -43.23 -11.89
CA PRO A 615 25.95 -42.61 -13.16
C PRO A 615 26.11 -43.66 -14.28
N PRO A 616 25.79 -43.33 -15.56
CA PRO A 616 25.79 -44.30 -16.67
C PRO A 616 27.13 -45.00 -16.97
N GLN A 617 28.24 -44.47 -16.46
CA GLN A 617 29.60 -44.94 -16.74
C GLN A 617 30.30 -45.52 -15.49
N GLU A 618 29.59 -45.60 -14.36
CA GLU A 618 30.11 -46.10 -13.09
C GLU A 618 29.36 -47.37 -12.67
N GLU A 619 30.04 -48.26 -11.95
CA GLU A 619 29.36 -49.43 -11.35
C GLU A 619 28.47 -48.96 -10.20
N PRO A 620 27.21 -49.44 -10.10
CA PRO A 620 26.33 -49.08 -9.02
C PRO A 620 26.88 -49.59 -7.68
N ASP A 621 27.04 -48.68 -6.72
CA ASP A 621 27.35 -49.03 -5.34
C ASP A 621 26.06 -49.50 -4.63
N ASP A 622 26.04 -50.76 -4.20
CA ASP A 622 24.89 -51.38 -3.53
C ASP A 622 24.55 -50.70 -2.18
N GLU A 623 25.45 -49.91 -1.59
CA GLU A 623 25.19 -49.18 -0.34
C GLU A 623 24.36 -47.92 -0.54
N VAL A 624 24.52 -47.24 -1.68
CA VAL A 624 23.88 -45.93 -1.95
C VAL A 624 22.78 -46.03 -3.01
N GLN A 625 22.87 -47.01 -3.92
CA GLN A 625 21.90 -47.23 -4.99
C GLN A 625 20.49 -47.47 -4.42
N GLY A 626 19.53 -46.68 -4.90
CA GLY A 626 18.11 -46.81 -4.50
C GLY A 626 17.76 -46.21 -3.14
N LEU A 627 18.71 -45.56 -2.45
CA LEU A 627 18.39 -44.71 -1.31
C LEU A 627 17.58 -43.47 -1.74
N ARG A 628 16.87 -42.85 -0.81
CA ARG A 628 16.01 -41.68 -1.01
C ARG A 628 16.55 -40.48 -0.25
N VAL A 629 16.40 -39.30 -0.85
CA VAL A 629 16.66 -38.01 -0.21
C VAL A 629 15.73 -37.80 0.98
N VAL A 630 16.33 -37.63 2.15
CA VAL A 630 15.65 -37.38 3.43
C VAL A 630 16.26 -36.18 4.15
N LEU A 631 15.47 -35.56 5.01
CA LEU A 631 15.79 -34.30 5.67
C LEU A 631 15.87 -34.51 7.18
N ARG A 632 17.01 -34.15 7.80
CA ARG A 632 17.19 -34.10 9.26
C ARG A 632 18.22 -33.03 9.62
N ASP A 633 18.03 -32.36 10.75
CA ASP A 633 19.01 -31.41 11.31
C ASP A 633 19.53 -30.35 10.31
N PHE A 634 18.63 -29.78 9.49
CA PHE A 634 18.95 -28.79 8.42
C PHE A 634 19.88 -29.27 7.29
N LYS A 635 20.23 -30.57 7.25
CA LYS A 635 21.07 -31.18 6.22
C LYS A 635 20.31 -32.27 5.44
N VAL A 636 20.74 -32.50 4.20
CA VAL A 636 20.15 -33.50 3.31
C VAL A 636 20.97 -34.79 3.35
N TYR A 637 20.29 -35.90 3.63
CA TYR A 637 20.85 -37.24 3.74
C TYR A 637 20.19 -38.21 2.77
N LEU A 638 20.79 -39.39 2.62
CA LEU A 638 20.30 -40.52 1.83
C LEU A 638 20.00 -41.69 2.77
N ASP A 639 18.77 -42.21 2.74
CA ASP A 639 18.33 -43.32 3.61
C ASP A 639 17.22 -44.15 2.92
N ASP A 640 16.74 -45.21 3.57
CA ASP A 640 15.75 -46.11 3.01
C ASP A 640 14.47 -45.34 2.59
N PRO A 641 13.92 -45.61 1.39
CA PRO A 641 12.67 -45.01 0.92
C PRO A 641 11.48 -45.20 1.88
N VAL A 642 11.50 -46.25 2.70
CA VAL A 642 10.48 -46.59 3.68
C VAL A 642 10.89 -46.05 5.07
N PRO A 643 10.16 -45.06 5.63
CA PRO A 643 10.53 -44.42 6.90
C PRO A 643 10.75 -45.38 8.08
N SER A 644 10.02 -46.49 8.14
CA SER A 644 10.13 -47.47 9.24
C SER A 644 11.40 -48.31 9.21
N LYS A 645 12.18 -48.28 8.12
CA LYS A 645 13.45 -49.01 7.97
C LYS A 645 14.68 -48.17 8.29
N ARG A 646 14.49 -46.85 8.44
CA ARG A 646 15.58 -45.90 8.73
C ARG A 646 16.10 -46.09 10.15
N LYS A 647 17.42 -46.05 10.32
CA LYS A 647 18.05 -46.14 11.65
C LYS A 647 17.81 -44.86 12.45
N VAL A 648 17.83 -43.71 11.77
CA VAL A 648 17.61 -42.40 12.37
C VAL A 648 16.31 -41.80 11.81
N PRO A 649 15.43 -41.26 12.65
CA PRO A 649 14.24 -40.56 12.17
C PRO A 649 14.62 -39.39 11.26
N ALA A 650 14.15 -39.43 10.02
CA ALA A 650 14.34 -38.38 9.03
C ALA A 650 13.07 -38.18 8.21
N HIS A 651 12.78 -36.94 7.82
CA HIS A 651 11.61 -36.59 7.03
C HIS A 651 11.83 -36.95 5.55
N THR A 652 10.82 -37.52 4.88
CA THR A 652 10.94 -37.83 3.44
C THR A 652 10.72 -36.56 2.62
N ALA A 653 11.72 -36.16 1.82
CA ALA A 653 11.58 -34.99 0.98
C ALA A 653 10.54 -35.23 -0.13
N ALA A 654 9.45 -34.44 -0.12
CA ALA A 654 8.50 -34.35 -1.21
C ALA A 654 8.71 -33.02 -1.94
N ALA A 655 9.56 -33.05 -2.95
CA ALA A 655 10.06 -31.87 -3.65
C ALA A 655 9.17 -31.46 -4.83
N PHE A 656 9.21 -30.18 -5.20
CA PHE A 656 8.63 -29.63 -6.41
C PHE A 656 9.39 -28.36 -6.82
N TYR A 657 9.33 -28.00 -8.10
CA TYR A 657 10.00 -26.82 -8.64
C TYR A 657 9.06 -25.62 -8.59
N ILE A 658 9.56 -24.47 -8.14
CA ILE A 658 8.84 -23.20 -8.14
C ILE A 658 9.85 -22.06 -8.16
N GLU A 659 9.49 -20.90 -8.72
CA GLU A 659 10.36 -19.73 -8.76
C GLU A 659 10.85 -19.36 -7.35
N TYR A 660 12.16 -19.17 -7.20
CA TYR A 660 12.75 -18.85 -5.90
C TYR A 660 12.46 -17.38 -5.53
N PRO A 661 11.86 -17.09 -4.36
CA PRO A 661 11.45 -15.73 -4.00
C PRO A 661 12.64 -14.86 -3.56
N GLU A 662 13.25 -14.16 -4.51
CA GLU A 662 14.43 -13.33 -4.26
C GLU A 662 14.18 -12.20 -3.22
N PRO A 663 15.08 -12.03 -2.22
CA PRO A 663 15.09 -10.84 -1.36
C PRO A 663 15.26 -9.55 -2.17
N ASP A 664 14.74 -8.42 -1.69
CA ASP A 664 14.75 -7.15 -2.43
C ASP A 664 16.15 -6.69 -2.88
N HIS A 665 17.18 -6.98 -2.08
CA HIS A 665 18.58 -6.64 -2.39
C HIS A 665 19.24 -7.61 -3.40
N LEU A 666 18.59 -8.71 -3.77
CA LEU A 666 19.09 -9.75 -4.70
C LEU A 666 18.15 -9.98 -5.91
N LYS A 667 17.07 -9.20 -6.05
CA LYS A 667 16.06 -9.36 -7.12
C LYS A 667 16.63 -9.32 -8.54
N ASP A 668 17.77 -8.66 -8.75
CA ASP A 668 18.40 -8.54 -10.06
C ASP A 668 19.11 -9.83 -10.53
N LEU A 669 19.41 -10.77 -9.62
CA LEU A 669 20.16 -11.99 -9.95
C LEU A 669 19.36 -13.01 -10.78
N LYS A 670 18.02 -12.98 -10.70
CA LYS A 670 17.09 -13.87 -11.43
C LYS A 670 17.57 -15.34 -11.48
N ARG A 671 17.81 -15.97 -10.33
CA ARG A 671 18.41 -17.32 -10.22
C ARG A 671 17.48 -18.48 -10.66
N GLY A 672 16.27 -18.18 -11.13
CA GLY A 672 15.36 -19.14 -11.73
C GLY A 672 14.58 -19.99 -10.73
N PHE A 673 14.32 -21.26 -11.08
CA PHE A 673 13.55 -22.19 -10.25
C PHE A 673 14.36 -22.64 -9.04
N GLY A 674 13.73 -22.58 -7.86
CA GLY A 674 14.18 -23.23 -6.64
C GLY A 674 13.54 -24.61 -6.46
N LEU A 675 14.15 -25.44 -5.62
CA LEU A 675 13.60 -26.74 -5.23
C LEU A 675 12.96 -26.65 -3.85
N ALA A 676 11.64 -26.51 -3.82
CA ALA A 676 10.86 -26.50 -2.58
C ALA A 676 10.56 -27.93 -2.14
N THR A 677 10.55 -28.19 -0.83
CA THR A 677 10.26 -29.51 -0.25
C THR A 677 9.46 -29.40 1.04
N THR A 678 8.68 -30.42 1.36
CA THR A 678 8.09 -30.57 2.70
C THR A 678 9.18 -30.90 3.72
N ILE A 679 9.14 -30.27 4.90
CA ILE A 679 10.07 -30.52 6.02
C ILE A 679 9.39 -31.09 7.27
N SER A 680 8.05 -31.06 7.30
CA SER A 680 7.21 -31.63 8.34
C SER A 680 5.86 -32.01 7.72
N ASP A 681 5.30 -33.14 8.13
CA ASP A 681 3.95 -33.57 7.72
C ASP A 681 2.85 -32.86 8.53
N ASN A 682 3.12 -32.50 9.80
CA ASN A 682 2.13 -31.87 10.67
C ASN A 682 2.78 -31.01 11.79
N PRO A 683 2.61 -29.68 11.79
CA PRO A 683 1.96 -28.91 10.73
C PRO A 683 2.76 -29.01 9.42
N PRO A 684 2.10 -28.99 8.25
CA PRO A 684 2.78 -29.03 6.97
C PRO A 684 3.64 -27.78 6.82
N MET A 685 4.95 -27.98 6.73
CA MET A 685 5.92 -26.89 6.56
C MET A 685 6.74 -27.13 5.29
N LEU A 686 7.09 -26.03 4.62
CA LEU A 686 7.94 -26.03 3.43
C LEU A 686 9.32 -25.44 3.75
N GLY A 687 10.33 -25.99 3.09
CA GLY A 687 11.68 -25.47 3.06
C GLY A 687 12.24 -25.52 1.64
N TRP A 688 13.38 -24.87 1.44
CA TRP A 688 14.14 -24.87 0.19
C TRP A 688 15.33 -25.80 0.33
N ILE A 689 15.59 -26.62 -0.69
CA ILE A 689 16.84 -27.39 -0.82
C ILE A 689 17.84 -26.51 -1.55
N TYR A 690 19.05 -26.40 -1.01
CA TYR A 690 20.13 -25.57 -1.55
C TYR A 690 21.49 -26.19 -1.25
N ALA A 691 22.50 -25.89 -2.05
CA ALA A 691 23.88 -26.27 -1.76
C ALA A 691 24.59 -25.12 -1.05
N ASP A 692 25.23 -25.42 0.08
CA ASP A 692 26.04 -24.45 0.81
C ASP A 692 27.25 -24.06 -0.04
N LYS A 693 27.41 -22.77 -0.34
CA LYS A 693 28.49 -22.26 -1.19
C LYS A 693 29.89 -22.49 -0.64
N ASP A 694 30.03 -22.68 0.68
CA ASP A 694 31.33 -22.80 1.33
C ASP A 694 31.64 -24.28 1.62
N THR A 695 30.65 -25.08 2.05
CA THR A 695 30.87 -26.49 2.43
C THR A 695 30.45 -27.49 1.36
N HIS A 696 29.76 -27.05 0.31
CA HIS A 696 29.19 -27.88 -0.76
C HIS A 696 28.15 -28.92 -0.27
N GLU A 697 27.79 -28.86 1.01
CA GLU A 697 26.74 -29.68 1.60
C GLU A 697 25.38 -29.26 1.06
N VAL A 698 24.57 -30.24 0.65
CA VAL A 698 23.17 -29.97 0.35
C VAL A 698 22.40 -29.87 1.66
N LYS A 699 21.75 -28.73 1.87
CA LYS A 699 21.02 -28.35 3.08
C LYS A 699 19.58 -28.00 2.75
N TYR A 700 18.76 -27.89 3.80
CA TYR A 700 17.41 -27.39 3.68
C TYR A 700 17.07 -26.36 4.75
N GLY A 701 16.25 -25.37 4.40
CA GLY A 701 15.94 -24.28 5.32
C GLY A 701 14.91 -23.29 4.77
N ASN A 702 14.61 -22.26 5.57
CA ASN A 702 13.76 -21.17 5.11
C ASN A 702 14.53 -20.23 4.15
N ARG A 703 13.85 -19.20 3.63
CA ARG A 703 14.46 -18.25 2.70
C ARG A 703 15.68 -17.54 3.30
N SER A 704 15.60 -17.07 4.55
CA SER A 704 16.69 -16.35 5.21
C SER A 704 17.95 -17.20 5.40
N MET A 705 17.81 -18.52 5.49
CA MET A 705 18.94 -19.45 5.59
C MET A 705 19.51 -19.85 4.23
N SER A 706 18.74 -19.73 3.15
CA SER A 706 19.12 -20.24 1.83
C SER A 706 19.62 -19.15 0.87
N CYS A 707 19.13 -17.91 1.00
CA CYS A 707 19.29 -16.88 -0.03
C CYS A 707 20.75 -16.49 -0.36
N GLU A 708 21.68 -16.70 0.56
CA GLU A 708 23.11 -16.41 0.42
C GLU A 708 23.94 -17.56 -0.17
N HIS A 709 23.30 -18.72 -0.42
CA HIS A 709 23.93 -19.94 -0.93
C HIS A 709 23.44 -20.27 -2.36
N VAL A 710 23.75 -21.47 -2.86
CA VAL A 710 23.39 -21.92 -4.20
C VAL A 710 21.98 -22.52 -4.19
N VAL A 711 21.01 -21.69 -4.54
CA VAL A 711 19.57 -22.00 -4.47
C VAL A 711 18.94 -22.40 -5.80
N GLY A 712 19.67 -22.31 -6.90
CA GLY A 712 19.18 -22.62 -8.24
C GLY A 712 20.11 -22.09 -9.35
N PRO A 713 19.76 -22.31 -10.63
CA PRO A 713 18.50 -22.92 -11.06
C PRO A 713 18.47 -24.44 -10.82
N TRP A 714 17.41 -24.93 -10.18
CA TRP A 714 17.08 -26.34 -10.12
C TRP A 714 16.24 -26.73 -11.34
N ASP A 715 16.62 -27.80 -12.01
CA ASP A 715 15.91 -28.30 -13.18
C ASP A 715 15.96 -29.84 -13.23
N TRP A 716 15.68 -30.43 -14.39
CA TRP A 716 15.84 -31.82 -14.71
C TRP A 716 16.46 -32.01 -16.10
N GLU A 717 17.03 -33.18 -16.34
CA GLU A 717 17.42 -33.69 -17.66
C GLU A 717 16.78 -35.08 -17.91
N ASP A 718 17.13 -35.74 -19.02
CA ASP A 718 16.72 -37.11 -19.35
C ASP A 718 15.19 -37.33 -19.28
N GLU A 719 14.41 -36.53 -20.03
CA GLU A 719 12.94 -36.62 -20.05
C GLU A 719 12.28 -36.51 -18.65
N GLU A 720 12.80 -35.59 -17.83
CA GLU A 720 12.35 -35.28 -16.46
C GLU A 720 12.64 -36.32 -15.39
N THR A 721 13.61 -37.18 -15.65
CA THR A 721 13.97 -38.26 -14.74
C THR A 721 15.17 -37.93 -13.87
N THR A 722 16.10 -37.08 -14.31
CA THR A 722 17.32 -36.75 -13.55
C THR A 722 17.24 -35.30 -13.05
N VAL A 723 17.45 -35.03 -11.77
CA VAL A 723 17.44 -33.69 -11.16
C VAL A 723 18.79 -33.00 -11.36
N THR A 724 18.79 -31.71 -11.71
CA THR A 724 19.99 -30.89 -11.92
C THR A 724 19.98 -29.64 -11.03
N LEU A 725 21.17 -29.13 -10.70
CA LEU A 725 21.39 -27.83 -10.06
C LEU A 725 22.42 -27.04 -10.88
N GLU A 726 22.17 -25.77 -11.15
CA GLU A 726 23.00 -24.93 -12.03
C GLU A 726 23.33 -25.62 -13.36
N GLU A 727 22.34 -26.32 -13.94
CA GLU A 727 22.45 -27.08 -15.20
C GLU A 727 23.42 -28.29 -15.15
N ASN A 728 23.84 -28.73 -13.97
CA ASN A 728 24.76 -29.84 -13.77
C ASN A 728 24.17 -30.96 -12.88
N CYS A 729 24.68 -32.18 -13.04
CA CYS A 729 24.33 -33.38 -12.28
C CYS A 729 25.49 -33.88 -11.39
N ARG A 730 26.29 -32.95 -10.85
CA ARG A 730 27.49 -33.27 -10.06
C ARG A 730 27.16 -33.45 -8.59
N PHE A 731 26.39 -34.48 -8.29
CA PHE A 731 26.05 -34.82 -6.91
C PHE A 731 26.95 -35.96 -6.41
N VAL A 732 27.35 -35.86 -5.16
CA VAL A 732 28.24 -36.84 -4.52
C VAL A 732 27.63 -37.23 -3.17
N ALA A 733 27.57 -38.53 -2.90
CA ALA A 733 27.30 -39.08 -1.58
C ALA A 733 28.61 -39.10 -0.80
N VAL A 734 28.62 -38.57 0.42
CA VAL A 734 29.78 -38.63 1.32
C VAL A 734 29.34 -39.27 2.62
N GLN A 735 30.06 -40.31 3.07
CA GLN A 735 29.76 -40.97 4.33
C GLN A 735 30.22 -40.10 5.50
N GLU A 736 29.32 -39.82 6.44
CA GLU A 736 29.59 -39.07 7.66
C GLU A 736 30.12 -39.99 8.77
N GLU A 737 30.66 -39.41 9.85
CA GLU A 737 31.21 -40.17 11.00
C GLU A 737 30.20 -41.11 11.67
N ASP A 738 28.90 -40.82 11.55
CA ASP A 738 27.80 -41.66 12.05
C ASP A 738 27.44 -42.83 11.11
N GLY A 739 28.17 -42.97 9.99
CA GLY A 739 27.93 -43.95 8.95
C GLY A 739 26.74 -43.62 8.04
N ALA A 740 26.16 -42.43 8.15
CA ALA A 740 25.09 -41.98 7.26
C ALA A 740 25.65 -41.35 5.99
N TRP A 741 24.95 -41.53 4.88
CA TRP A 741 25.31 -40.90 3.61
C TRP A 741 24.68 -39.51 3.51
N ALA A 742 25.51 -38.48 3.43
CA ALA A 742 25.09 -37.10 3.21
C ALA A 742 25.22 -36.72 1.73
N LEU A 743 24.36 -35.81 1.27
CA LEU A 743 24.37 -35.35 -0.12
C LEU A 743 25.19 -34.06 -0.25
N TYR A 744 26.12 -34.04 -1.19
CA TYR A 744 26.96 -32.89 -1.55
C TYR A 744 26.80 -32.54 -3.04
N TYR A 745 27.11 -31.30 -3.39
CA TYR A 745 27.09 -30.79 -4.75
C TYR A 745 28.48 -30.27 -5.15
N ASP A 746 29.12 -30.95 -6.10
CA ASP A 746 30.41 -30.56 -6.64
C ASP A 746 30.26 -29.45 -7.67
N ARG A 747 30.26 -28.22 -7.16
CA ARG A 747 30.19 -27.01 -7.97
C ARG A 747 31.48 -26.73 -8.74
N ASP A 748 32.63 -27.05 -8.16
CA ASP A 748 33.94 -26.69 -8.72
C ASP A 748 34.41 -27.68 -9.80
N GLY A 749 33.85 -28.90 -9.81
CA GLY A 749 34.19 -29.94 -10.78
C GLY A 749 35.50 -30.66 -10.45
N ASP A 750 35.87 -30.69 -9.17
CA ASP A 750 37.07 -31.31 -8.65
C ASP A 750 36.77 -32.60 -7.83
N ASP A 751 35.58 -33.17 -8.02
CA ASP A 751 35.10 -34.33 -7.26
C ASP A 751 35.11 -34.10 -5.73
N LEU A 752 34.96 -32.83 -5.30
CA LEU A 752 35.03 -32.35 -3.92
C LEU A 752 36.42 -32.48 -3.25
N GLU A 753 37.49 -32.73 -4.00
CA GLU A 753 38.84 -32.96 -3.45
C GLU A 753 39.27 -31.81 -2.52
N GLY A 754 39.17 -30.55 -2.97
CA GLY A 754 39.57 -29.40 -2.17
C GLY A 754 38.70 -29.21 -0.91
N VAL A 755 37.38 -29.35 -1.06
CA VAL A 755 36.43 -29.11 0.02
C VAL A 755 36.50 -30.20 1.10
N LEU A 756 36.69 -31.46 0.69
CA LEU A 756 36.86 -32.58 1.63
C LEU A 756 38.23 -32.52 2.32
N GLU A 757 39.29 -32.05 1.66
CA GLU A 757 40.59 -31.81 2.30
C GLU A 757 40.46 -30.79 3.44
N GLU A 758 39.84 -29.64 3.16
CA GLU A 758 39.64 -28.57 4.14
C GLU A 758 38.76 -29.00 5.34
N GLN A 759 37.78 -29.88 5.09
CA GLN A 759 36.91 -30.43 6.12
C GLN A 759 37.52 -31.63 6.87
N GLY A 760 38.71 -32.10 6.46
CA GLY A 760 39.33 -33.30 7.04
C GLY A 760 38.55 -34.59 6.76
N LYS A 761 37.79 -34.62 5.66
CA LYS A 761 36.93 -35.73 5.20
C LYS A 761 37.47 -36.45 3.98
N LEU A 762 38.72 -36.17 3.58
CA LEU A 762 39.34 -36.77 2.39
C LEU A 762 39.47 -38.31 2.49
N ASP A 763 39.52 -38.84 3.72
CA ASP A 763 39.57 -40.28 4.00
C ASP A 763 38.18 -40.93 4.08
N ASN A 764 37.09 -40.16 3.96
CA ASN A 764 35.72 -40.69 4.02
C ASN A 764 35.35 -41.35 2.69
N ASP A 765 34.53 -42.40 2.76
CA ASP A 765 33.97 -42.99 1.55
C ASP A 765 33.05 -41.98 0.85
N PHE A 766 33.25 -41.80 -0.45
CA PHE A 766 32.41 -40.94 -1.29
C PHE A 766 32.09 -41.63 -2.62
N GLN A 767 30.90 -41.34 -3.16
CA GLN A 767 30.41 -41.95 -4.38
C GLN A 767 29.66 -40.91 -5.24
N PRO A 768 30.11 -40.65 -6.48
CA PRO A 768 29.34 -39.86 -7.44
C PRO A 768 27.99 -40.50 -7.72
N LEU A 769 26.95 -39.68 -7.84
CA LEU A 769 25.59 -40.16 -8.02
C LEU A 769 24.75 -39.26 -8.92
N ARG A 770 23.64 -39.82 -9.42
CA ARG A 770 22.56 -39.08 -10.05
C ARG A 770 21.32 -39.10 -9.19
N LEU A 771 20.64 -37.98 -9.15
CA LEU A 771 19.38 -37.82 -8.44
C LEU A 771 18.22 -38.07 -9.40
N LYS A 772 17.46 -39.15 -9.17
CA LYS A 772 16.31 -39.53 -9.97
C LYS A 772 15.01 -39.00 -9.38
N ARG A 773 14.26 -38.25 -10.18
CA ARG A 773 12.91 -37.76 -9.90
C ARG A 773 11.87 -38.88 -10.05
N ASN A 774 11.18 -39.20 -8.95
CA ASN A 774 10.09 -40.19 -8.91
C ASN A 774 8.78 -39.55 -8.41
N LEU A 775 7.81 -39.37 -9.31
CA LEU A 775 6.51 -38.77 -9.01
C LEU A 775 5.72 -39.56 -7.95
N ILE A 776 5.00 -38.86 -7.07
CA ILE A 776 4.21 -39.47 -5.99
C ILE A 776 2.87 -40.02 -6.54
N GLU A 777 2.50 -41.25 -6.15
CA GLU A 777 1.43 -42.08 -6.76
C GLU A 777 0.07 -41.40 -6.94
N GLN A 778 -0.37 -40.54 -6.00
CA GLN A 778 -1.65 -39.83 -6.10
C GLN A 778 -1.72 -38.89 -7.31
N GLN A 779 -0.58 -38.37 -7.77
CA GLN A 779 -0.49 -37.52 -8.96
C GLN A 779 -0.30 -38.32 -10.26
N VAL A 780 0.33 -39.50 -10.19
CA VAL A 780 0.46 -40.43 -11.33
C VAL A 780 -0.90 -40.90 -11.83
N GLN A 781 -1.85 -41.17 -10.91
CA GLN A 781 -3.21 -41.57 -11.27
C GLN A 781 -4.00 -40.43 -11.92
N LYS A 782 -3.77 -39.18 -11.50
CA LYS A 782 -4.38 -37.98 -12.10
C LYS A 782 -3.82 -37.72 -13.51
N MET A 783 -2.50 -37.77 -13.68
CA MET A 783 -1.85 -37.62 -15.00
C MET A 783 -2.19 -38.74 -16.00
N LYS A 784 -2.46 -39.97 -15.53
CA LYS A 784 -2.93 -41.06 -16.40
C LYS A 784 -4.37 -40.84 -16.88
N ASN A 785 -5.25 -40.32 -16.02
CA ASN A 785 -6.63 -40.02 -16.39
C ASN A 785 -6.73 -38.85 -17.39
N ASP A 786 -5.81 -37.88 -17.33
CA ASP A 786 -5.80 -36.74 -18.24
C ASP A 786 -5.15 -37.06 -19.62
N ASN A 787 -4.41 -38.18 -19.72
CA ASN A 787 -3.81 -38.69 -20.97
C ASN A 787 -4.61 -39.86 -21.59
N SER A 788 -5.77 -40.21 -21.03
CA SER A 788 -6.73 -41.21 -21.55
C SER A 788 -7.87 -40.49 -22.29
#